data_AF-A0AAN4YB58-F1
#
_entry.id   AF-A0AAN4YB58-F1
#
_cell.length_a   1.000
_cell.length_b   1.000
_cell.length_c   1.000
_cell.angle_alpha   90.00
_cell.angle_beta   90.00
_cell.angle_gamma   90.00
#
_symmetry.space_group_name_H-M   'P 1'
#
loop_
_entity.id
_entity.type
_entity.pdbx_description
1 polymer ?
#
loop_
_entity_poly.entity_id
_entity_poly.type
_entity_poly.pdbx_seq_one_letter_code
_entity_poly.pdbx_strand_id
1 'polypeptide(L)'
;MVHEEWVAALYPKVKGTWNLHHVLKDKPLDFFLLMGSMAGIIGWPGQANYGAANAFLDAFVKYRQSLHLPAHAIDLGLMGDIGYASEASLVPTLEASQSNSLRVLDERQFLWAVEVAVLAQRFQCPNQVVVGLGTTRTLSSADFASNWIKEARFGIWKNIIATMEQPAEASRADELREHMEAIKNNPSLLDRPETEERIVIELGRLIASYTSRPEDMTIEELSNIPIDSLMTFEIRTWFRRHAGIEITLVEVSNSGTVGGLGKIAVQKLRDKHTCKGHKGSESQDGDSDGSEKEPSYHDDLTLAKTMRPISNNIPDWTSESEGNVFFTGATGFLGAFLLSELIALPHIKQIACLVRANTSDMGHTRIKQTFANYGLPVDFRSKVIAIPGDVTKRNLGLRPETFSHLAQWSSVIFHFAGYANYTLPYSVHRGPNVLGLLETLRLANTERLKPIHYCSSISACGISENLIGPVPEDVRPRPESQNVAQSIGYTQSKFVAESIVWDAIENGFAIAIYRPSLVTGHSRTGVCKKEDIINRLLSNCIRLGCYPHPPQQRFHFIPVDFACSAVSRISLNRSSFGHAFNITQPDQDKVITLGEVYTILNNYSPTPLVSIPTAEFIKRLTKKRDSLIKVSSSILAERLAGHRIWWDDWEYMAAYGTENLRRAMTDHPDIIGLKPVPELLKVYYNFWSRVD
;
A
#
# COMPACT_ATOMS: atom_id res chain seq x y z
N MET A 1 31.22 -38.75 -16.37
CA MET A 1 31.84 -37.64 -17.11
C MET A 1 33.28 -37.53 -16.63
N VAL A 2 34.24 -37.69 -17.55
CA VAL A 2 35.67 -37.50 -17.26
C VAL A 2 36.05 -36.02 -17.38
N HIS A 3 37.19 -35.62 -16.82
CA HIS A 3 37.61 -34.21 -16.78
C HIS A 3 37.67 -33.56 -18.18
N GLU A 4 38.11 -34.29 -19.20
CA GLU A 4 38.17 -33.80 -20.58
C GLU A 4 36.78 -33.42 -21.14
N GLU A 5 35.77 -34.26 -20.92
CA GLU A 5 34.38 -34.00 -21.32
C GLU A 5 33.75 -32.83 -20.55
N TRP A 6 34.09 -32.71 -19.26
CA TRP A 6 33.67 -31.58 -18.43
C TRP A 6 34.21 -30.26 -18.99
N VAL A 7 35.51 -30.24 -19.27
CA VAL A 7 36.24 -29.06 -19.74
C VAL A 7 35.84 -28.67 -21.16
N ALA A 8 35.58 -29.64 -22.05
CA ALA A 8 35.21 -29.40 -23.45
C ALA A 8 33.95 -28.52 -23.60
N ALA A 9 32.93 -28.73 -22.76
CA ALA A 9 31.72 -27.91 -22.78
C ALA A 9 31.88 -26.59 -22.00
N LEU A 10 32.67 -26.60 -20.92
CA LEU A 10 32.81 -25.47 -20.01
C LEU A 10 33.72 -24.36 -20.58
N TYR A 11 34.90 -24.71 -21.10
CA TYR A 11 35.93 -23.74 -21.47
C TYR A 11 35.56 -22.77 -22.59
N PRO A 12 34.86 -23.18 -23.67
CA PRO A 12 34.48 -22.25 -24.72
C PRO A 12 33.64 -21.07 -24.19
N LYS A 13 32.68 -21.34 -23.29
CA LYS A 13 31.84 -20.30 -22.67
C LYS A 13 32.57 -19.56 -21.56
N VAL A 14 33.36 -20.24 -20.72
CA VAL A 14 34.04 -19.60 -19.59
C VAL A 14 35.28 -18.83 -20.04
N LYS A 15 36.27 -19.54 -20.60
CA LYS A 15 37.53 -18.92 -21.04
C LYS A 15 37.32 -18.03 -22.25
N GLY A 16 36.46 -18.40 -23.19
CA GLY A 16 36.16 -17.56 -24.37
C GLY A 16 35.58 -16.20 -23.96
N THR A 17 34.58 -16.19 -23.09
CA THR A 17 33.99 -14.96 -22.56
C THR A 17 34.99 -14.13 -21.76
N TRP A 18 35.82 -14.78 -20.93
CA TRP A 18 36.87 -14.10 -20.17
C TRP A 18 37.91 -13.43 -21.08
N ASN A 19 38.34 -14.13 -22.13
CA ASN A 19 39.25 -13.60 -23.14
C ASN A 19 38.65 -12.40 -23.88
N LEU A 20 37.38 -12.51 -24.30
CA LEU A 20 36.66 -11.38 -24.90
C LEU A 20 36.61 -10.17 -23.97
N HIS A 21 36.38 -10.37 -22.67
CA HIS A 21 36.42 -9.25 -21.73
C HIS A 21 37.79 -8.62 -21.60
N HIS A 22 38.85 -9.40 -21.49
CA HIS A 22 40.20 -8.82 -21.39
C HIS A 22 40.59 -7.99 -22.61
N VAL A 23 40.20 -8.42 -23.81
CA VAL A 23 40.52 -7.70 -25.05
C VAL A 23 39.62 -6.49 -25.27
N LEU A 24 38.37 -6.53 -24.78
CA LEU A 24 37.34 -5.52 -25.06
C LEU A 24 36.95 -4.65 -23.86
N LYS A 25 37.54 -4.83 -22.67
CA LYS A 25 37.19 -4.04 -21.47
C LYS A 25 37.49 -2.56 -21.63
N ASP A 26 38.54 -2.21 -22.38
CA ASP A 26 38.97 -0.83 -22.59
C ASP A 26 38.46 -0.26 -23.92
N LYS A 27 37.49 -0.93 -24.56
CA LYS A 27 36.89 -0.51 -25.84
C LYS A 27 35.47 0.03 -25.60
N PRO A 28 35.08 1.15 -26.24
CA PRO A 28 33.74 1.70 -26.10
C PRO A 28 32.75 0.89 -26.95
N LEU A 29 32.19 -0.17 -26.37
CA LEU A 29 31.20 -1.00 -27.04
C LEU A 29 29.79 -0.42 -26.86
N ASP A 30 28.97 -0.49 -27.90
CA ASP A 30 27.54 -0.16 -27.81
C ASP A 30 26.76 -1.24 -27.05
N PHE A 31 27.15 -2.50 -27.22
CA PHE A 31 26.57 -3.65 -26.54
C PHE A 31 27.60 -4.80 -26.43
N PHE A 32 27.36 -5.69 -25.46
CA PHE A 32 28.11 -6.94 -25.31
C PHE A 32 27.10 -8.03 -24.97
N LEU A 33 26.82 -8.92 -25.91
CA LEU A 33 25.73 -9.88 -25.80
C LEU A 33 26.29 -11.31 -25.68
N LEU A 34 25.87 -12.03 -24.65
CA LEU A 34 26.23 -13.41 -24.42
C LEU A 34 25.04 -14.34 -24.64
N MET A 35 25.26 -15.40 -25.40
CA MET A 35 24.26 -16.43 -25.66
C MET A 35 24.36 -17.52 -24.58
N GLY A 36 23.42 -17.45 -23.64
CA GLY A 36 23.20 -18.41 -22.57
C GLY A 36 22.25 -19.52 -22.98
N SER A 37 21.75 -20.26 -22.00
CA SER A 37 20.76 -21.31 -22.20
C SER A 37 19.97 -21.50 -20.94
N MET A 38 18.66 -21.76 -21.09
CA MET A 38 17.80 -22.07 -19.96
C MET A 38 18.32 -23.22 -19.09
N ALA A 39 19.16 -24.11 -19.63
CA ALA A 39 19.81 -25.17 -18.86
C ALA A 39 20.69 -24.65 -17.71
N GLY A 40 21.27 -23.44 -17.82
CA GLY A 40 21.98 -22.78 -16.72
C GLY A 40 21.07 -22.28 -15.60
N ILE A 41 19.78 -22.16 -15.90
CA ILE A 41 18.75 -21.68 -14.98
C ILE A 41 18.04 -22.87 -14.34
N ILE A 42 17.34 -23.67 -15.14
CA ILE A 42 16.45 -24.72 -14.61
C ILE A 42 17.17 -26.06 -14.36
N GLY A 43 18.37 -26.24 -14.91
CA GLY A 43 19.11 -27.50 -14.86
C GLY A 43 18.48 -28.60 -15.72
N TRP A 44 19.31 -29.42 -16.36
CA TRP A 44 18.88 -30.58 -17.15
C TRP A 44 19.67 -31.81 -16.70
N PRO A 45 19.00 -32.95 -16.40
CA PRO A 45 19.70 -34.19 -16.08
C PRO A 45 20.72 -34.56 -17.17
N GLY A 46 21.95 -34.87 -16.75
CA GLY A 46 23.04 -35.22 -17.67
C GLY A 46 23.81 -34.04 -18.28
N GLN A 47 23.38 -32.79 -18.07
CA GLN A 47 24.01 -31.59 -18.65
C GLN A 47 24.70 -30.68 -17.62
N ALA A 48 25.27 -31.24 -16.54
CA ALA A 48 25.83 -30.45 -15.43
C ALA A 48 26.97 -29.50 -15.86
N ASN A 49 27.88 -29.95 -16.73
CA ASN A 49 28.96 -29.13 -17.30
C ASN A 49 28.43 -27.99 -18.18
N TYR A 50 27.44 -28.26 -19.03
CA TYR A 50 26.79 -27.27 -19.89
C TYR A 50 25.96 -26.26 -19.09
N GLY A 51 25.20 -26.71 -18.09
CA GLY A 51 24.47 -25.84 -17.17
C GLY A 51 25.42 -24.92 -16.40
N ALA A 52 26.52 -25.45 -15.85
CA ALA A 52 27.55 -24.66 -15.17
C ALA A 52 28.19 -23.60 -16.09
N ALA A 53 28.42 -23.96 -17.36
CA ALA A 53 28.97 -23.05 -18.36
C ALA A 53 28.05 -21.85 -18.65
N ASN A 54 26.73 -22.09 -18.72
CA ASN A 54 25.75 -21.03 -18.96
C ASN A 54 25.49 -20.18 -17.70
N ALA A 55 25.42 -20.82 -16.52
CA ALA A 55 25.34 -20.09 -15.25
C ALA A 55 26.54 -19.14 -15.03
N PHE A 56 27.73 -19.52 -15.52
CA PHE A 56 28.88 -18.61 -15.54
C PHE A 56 28.64 -17.37 -16.40
N LEU A 57 28.01 -17.50 -17.58
CA LEU A 57 27.73 -16.35 -18.45
C LEU A 57 26.80 -15.35 -17.74
N ASP A 58 25.78 -15.84 -17.06
CA ASP A 58 24.83 -15.03 -16.30
C ASP A 58 25.52 -14.26 -15.16
N ALA A 59 26.38 -14.96 -14.41
CA ALA A 59 27.18 -14.36 -13.35
C ALA A 59 28.20 -13.36 -13.89
N PHE A 60 28.79 -13.66 -15.05
CA PHE A 60 29.76 -12.79 -15.70
C PHE A 60 29.14 -11.49 -16.21
N VAL A 61 27.91 -11.53 -16.72
CA VAL A 61 27.19 -10.30 -17.11
C VAL A 61 27.06 -9.37 -15.90
N LYS A 62 26.65 -9.91 -14.74
CA LYS A 62 26.56 -9.13 -13.48
C LYS A 62 27.92 -8.53 -13.10
N TYR A 63 28.99 -9.32 -13.19
CA TYR A 63 30.34 -8.83 -12.94
C TYR A 63 30.74 -7.70 -13.90
N ARG A 64 30.55 -7.87 -15.21
CA ARG A 64 30.94 -6.87 -16.22
C ARG A 64 30.13 -5.57 -16.08
N GLN A 65 28.84 -5.67 -15.77
CA GLN A 65 28.01 -4.49 -15.48
C GLN A 65 28.41 -3.78 -14.18
N SER A 66 28.88 -4.50 -13.14
CA SER A 66 29.41 -3.86 -11.92
C SER A 66 30.65 -3.00 -12.18
N LEU A 67 31.34 -3.25 -13.29
CA LEU A 67 32.44 -2.43 -13.81
C LEU A 67 31.95 -1.30 -14.73
N HIS A 68 30.64 -1.06 -14.81
CA HIS A 68 29.99 -0.09 -15.71
C HIS A 68 30.25 -0.38 -17.20
N LEU A 69 30.55 -1.62 -17.55
CA LEU A 69 30.74 -2.05 -18.93
C LEU A 69 29.45 -2.70 -19.47
N PRO A 70 29.14 -2.53 -20.77
CA PRO A 70 27.97 -3.16 -21.37
C PRO A 70 28.11 -4.69 -21.30
N ALA A 71 27.00 -5.35 -20.97
CA ALA A 71 26.85 -6.81 -20.93
C ALA A 71 25.38 -7.20 -20.74
N HIS A 72 24.88 -8.14 -21.55
CA HIS A 72 23.56 -8.78 -21.42
C HIS A 72 23.66 -10.27 -21.75
N ALA A 73 22.83 -11.11 -21.12
CA ALA A 73 22.70 -12.53 -21.43
C ALA A 73 21.30 -12.83 -22.00
N ILE A 74 21.25 -13.65 -23.05
CA ILE A 74 20.01 -14.25 -23.56
C ILE A 74 20.07 -15.76 -23.34
N ASP A 75 19.25 -16.26 -22.43
CA ASP A 75 19.10 -17.68 -22.15
C ASP A 75 18.04 -18.30 -23.03
N LEU A 76 18.50 -18.98 -24.07
CA LEU A 76 17.62 -19.62 -25.04
C LEU A 76 17.10 -20.96 -24.55
N GLY A 77 15.81 -21.16 -24.81
CA GLY A 77 15.16 -22.45 -24.83
C GLY A 77 15.37 -23.20 -26.15
N LEU A 78 14.58 -24.23 -26.38
CA LEU A 78 14.70 -25.08 -27.57
C LEU A 78 14.34 -24.30 -28.85
N MET A 79 15.25 -24.28 -29.81
CA MET A 79 15.05 -23.65 -31.11
C MET A 79 14.54 -24.68 -32.12
N GLY A 80 13.41 -24.40 -32.79
CA GLY A 80 12.74 -25.36 -33.69
C GLY A 80 13.26 -25.35 -35.12
N ASP A 81 13.62 -24.18 -35.62
CA ASP A 81 13.80 -23.98 -37.07
C ASP A 81 15.28 -23.95 -37.50
N ILE A 82 16.23 -23.76 -36.56
CA ILE A 82 17.67 -23.56 -36.83
C ILE A 82 18.52 -24.06 -35.64
N GLY A 83 19.67 -24.71 -35.87
CA GLY A 83 20.72 -24.99 -34.87
C GLY A 83 20.94 -26.48 -34.51
N TYR A 84 21.70 -26.76 -33.45
CA TYR A 84 22.05 -28.13 -33.02
C TYR A 84 20.83 -29.04 -32.76
N ALA A 85 19.68 -28.45 -32.40
CA ALA A 85 18.43 -29.17 -32.15
C ALA A 85 17.64 -29.53 -33.43
N SER A 86 18.00 -28.99 -34.61
CA SER A 86 17.34 -29.29 -35.90
C SER A 86 18.06 -30.37 -36.70
N GLU A 87 19.11 -31.01 -36.15
CA GLU A 87 19.71 -32.22 -36.73
C GLU A 87 18.75 -33.40 -36.60
N ALA A 88 18.59 -34.19 -37.68
CA ALA A 88 17.60 -35.28 -37.78
C ALA A 88 17.67 -36.34 -36.66
N SER A 89 18.80 -36.42 -35.94
CA SER A 89 19.04 -37.30 -34.79
C SER A 89 18.33 -36.88 -33.49
N LEU A 90 17.77 -35.66 -33.41
CA LEU A 90 17.16 -35.11 -32.18
C LEU A 90 15.64 -34.85 -32.30
N VAL A 91 15.01 -35.22 -33.41
CA VAL A 91 13.54 -35.17 -33.61
C VAL A 91 12.75 -35.86 -32.47
N PRO A 92 13.16 -37.04 -31.95
CA PRO A 92 12.49 -37.65 -30.79
C PRO A 92 12.62 -36.82 -29.50
N THR A 93 13.67 -35.99 -29.40
CA THR A 93 13.92 -35.10 -28.25
C THR A 93 13.09 -33.81 -28.34
N LEU A 94 12.79 -33.34 -29.56
CA LEU A 94 11.83 -32.25 -29.81
C LEU A 94 10.40 -32.69 -29.46
N GLU A 95 9.98 -33.89 -29.87
CA GLU A 95 8.67 -34.47 -29.54
C GLU A 95 8.53 -34.73 -28.02
N ALA A 96 9.58 -35.24 -27.36
CA ALA A 96 9.61 -35.43 -25.90
C ALA A 96 9.73 -34.11 -25.09
N SER A 97 10.11 -33.00 -25.73
CA SER A 97 10.16 -31.68 -25.06
C SER A 97 8.82 -30.94 -25.17
N GLN A 98 8.04 -31.19 -26.22
CA GLN A 98 6.66 -30.72 -26.33
C GLN A 98 5.73 -31.35 -25.29
N SER A 99 6.01 -32.58 -24.84
CA SER A 99 5.29 -33.24 -23.73
C SER A 99 5.66 -32.68 -22.34
N ASN A 100 6.77 -31.95 -22.21
CA ASN A 100 7.23 -31.33 -20.95
C ASN A 100 6.91 -29.83 -20.81
N SER A 101 5.99 -29.29 -21.61
CA SER A 101 5.56 -27.88 -21.51
C SER A 101 6.73 -26.91 -21.62
N LEU A 102 7.54 -27.07 -22.67
CA LEU A 102 8.55 -26.12 -23.11
C LEU A 102 8.11 -25.56 -24.46
N ARG A 103 8.31 -24.25 -24.67
CA ARG A 103 7.95 -23.61 -25.94
C ARG A 103 9.13 -23.71 -26.89
N VAL A 104 8.91 -24.33 -28.03
CA VAL A 104 9.87 -24.30 -29.14
C VAL A 104 9.86 -22.91 -29.75
N LEU A 105 11.04 -22.32 -29.87
CA LEU A 105 11.26 -20.97 -30.40
C LEU A 105 11.43 -20.98 -31.91
N ASP A 106 10.83 -19.98 -32.56
CA ASP A 106 11.07 -19.66 -33.96
C ASP A 106 12.13 -18.55 -34.10
N GLU A 107 12.69 -18.40 -35.31
CA GLU A 107 13.74 -17.41 -35.61
C GLU A 107 13.35 -15.98 -35.19
N ARG A 108 12.09 -15.61 -35.39
CA ARG A 108 11.59 -14.27 -35.06
C ARG A 108 11.63 -13.99 -33.57
N GLN A 109 11.25 -14.96 -32.75
CA GLN A 109 11.28 -14.83 -31.30
C GLN A 109 12.71 -14.67 -30.77
N PHE A 110 13.68 -15.33 -31.40
CA PHE A 110 15.09 -15.11 -31.10
C PHE A 110 15.52 -13.68 -31.44
N LEU A 111 15.19 -13.19 -32.63
CA LEU A 111 15.55 -11.83 -33.06
C LEU A 111 14.92 -10.75 -32.16
N TRP A 112 13.68 -10.93 -31.71
CA TRP A 112 13.07 -10.04 -30.72
C TRP A 112 13.81 -10.03 -29.39
N ALA A 113 14.30 -11.19 -28.93
CA ALA A 113 15.08 -11.24 -27.71
C ALA A 113 16.43 -10.50 -27.84
N VAL A 114 17.07 -10.59 -29.01
CA VAL A 114 18.28 -9.82 -29.34
C VAL A 114 17.99 -8.33 -29.35
N GLU A 115 16.91 -7.91 -30.00
CA GLU A 115 16.47 -6.51 -30.04
C GLU A 115 16.24 -5.96 -28.63
N VAL A 116 15.49 -6.69 -27.79
CA VAL A 116 15.25 -6.31 -26.40
C VAL A 116 16.55 -6.23 -25.61
N ALA A 117 17.46 -7.19 -25.74
CA ALA A 117 18.73 -7.18 -25.00
C ALA A 117 19.65 -6.01 -25.41
N VAL A 118 19.68 -5.65 -26.69
CA VAL A 118 20.45 -4.51 -27.19
C VAL A 118 19.84 -3.18 -26.74
N LEU A 119 18.51 -3.06 -26.75
CA LEU A 119 17.80 -1.86 -26.30
C LEU A 119 17.84 -1.69 -24.77
N ALA A 120 17.71 -2.77 -24.02
CA ALA A 120 17.75 -2.78 -22.55
C ALA A 120 19.03 -2.15 -21.99
N GLN A 121 20.16 -2.32 -22.70
CA GLN A 121 21.44 -1.69 -22.37
C GLN A 121 21.37 -0.16 -22.32
N ARG A 122 20.49 0.47 -23.10
CA ARG A 122 20.30 1.93 -23.10
C ARG A 122 19.49 2.43 -21.90
N PHE A 123 18.68 1.57 -21.30
CA PHE A 123 17.71 1.94 -20.25
C PHE A 123 18.09 1.42 -18.85
N GLN A 124 19.30 0.87 -18.68
CA GLN A 124 19.77 0.27 -17.42
C GLN A 124 18.80 -0.80 -16.87
N CYS A 125 18.19 -1.56 -17.78
CA CYS A 125 17.21 -2.60 -17.50
C CYS A 125 17.85 -3.93 -17.06
N PRO A 126 17.06 -4.90 -16.55
CA PRO A 126 17.58 -6.19 -16.11
C PRO A 126 18.43 -6.90 -17.17
N ASN A 127 19.41 -7.65 -16.67
CA ASN A 127 20.64 -8.04 -17.36
C ASN A 127 20.62 -9.43 -17.99
N GLN A 128 19.52 -10.15 -17.82
CA GLN A 128 19.34 -11.52 -18.29
C GLN A 128 17.91 -11.68 -18.81
N VAL A 129 17.78 -12.20 -20.03
CA VAL A 129 16.48 -12.48 -20.66
C VAL A 129 16.38 -13.98 -20.94
N VAL A 130 15.34 -14.63 -20.44
CA VAL A 130 15.09 -16.05 -20.70
C VAL A 130 13.95 -16.17 -21.70
N VAL A 131 14.17 -16.95 -22.76
CA VAL A 131 13.23 -17.10 -23.87
C VAL A 131 12.90 -18.58 -24.04
N GLY A 132 11.63 -18.93 -24.29
CA GLY A 132 11.22 -20.33 -24.51
C GLY A 132 10.70 -21.06 -23.26
N LEU A 133 10.57 -20.36 -22.13
CA LEU A 133 9.81 -20.82 -20.97
C LEU A 133 8.32 -20.48 -21.15
N GLY A 134 7.45 -21.50 -21.12
CA GLY A 134 6.00 -21.32 -21.19
C GLY A 134 5.29 -22.67 -21.23
N THR A 135 4.02 -22.74 -20.84
CA THR A 135 3.26 -23.99 -20.84
C THR A 135 2.46 -24.17 -22.14
N THR A 136 2.70 -25.26 -22.85
CA THR A 136 1.88 -25.65 -24.03
C THR A 136 0.62 -26.43 -23.62
N ARG A 137 0.49 -26.78 -22.33
CA ARG A 137 -0.61 -27.53 -21.73
C ARG A 137 -1.03 -26.93 -20.40
N THR A 138 -2.20 -27.30 -19.90
CA THR A 138 -2.71 -26.85 -18.60
C THR A 138 -2.02 -27.56 -17.43
N LEU A 139 -1.67 -26.85 -16.35
CA LEU A 139 -1.14 -27.37 -15.09
C LEU A 139 -2.07 -28.41 -14.44
N SER A 140 -3.37 -28.30 -14.70
CA SER A 140 -4.42 -29.22 -14.24
C SER A 140 -4.51 -30.54 -15.02
N SER A 141 -3.82 -30.67 -16.16
CA SER A 141 -3.81 -31.91 -16.95
C SER A 141 -3.02 -33.01 -16.23
N ALA A 142 -3.56 -34.23 -16.19
CA ALA A 142 -2.91 -35.40 -15.56
C ALA A 142 -1.56 -35.76 -16.20
N ASP A 143 -1.31 -35.27 -17.42
CA ASP A 143 -0.10 -35.49 -18.21
C ASP A 143 0.94 -34.35 -18.05
N PHE A 144 0.73 -33.41 -17.12
CA PHE A 144 1.65 -32.28 -16.90
C PHE A 144 2.90 -32.70 -16.11
N ALA A 145 4.02 -32.88 -16.81
CA ALA A 145 5.29 -33.35 -16.22
C ALA A 145 6.45 -32.35 -16.35
N SER A 146 6.22 -31.05 -16.14
CA SER A 146 7.29 -30.06 -16.30
C SER A 146 8.14 -29.86 -15.04
N ASN A 147 9.44 -30.18 -15.13
CA ASN A 147 10.36 -30.14 -13.99
C ASN A 147 10.82 -28.72 -13.59
N TRP A 148 10.78 -27.73 -14.50
CA TRP A 148 11.25 -26.36 -14.19
C TRP A 148 10.37 -25.64 -13.16
N ILE A 149 9.09 -26.00 -13.10
CA ILE A 149 8.12 -25.52 -12.12
C ILE A 149 8.46 -25.99 -10.69
N LYS A 150 9.30 -27.01 -10.51
CA LYS A 150 9.80 -27.41 -9.19
C LYS A 150 10.86 -26.45 -8.64
N GLU A 151 11.42 -25.59 -9.48
CA GLU A 151 12.42 -24.61 -9.07
C GLU A 151 11.75 -23.40 -8.38
N ALA A 152 12.29 -23.00 -7.22
CA ALA A 152 11.73 -21.97 -6.35
C ALA A 152 11.56 -20.59 -7.02
N ARG A 153 12.49 -20.18 -7.90
CA ARG A 153 12.46 -18.95 -8.71
C ARG A 153 11.22 -18.87 -9.60
N PHE A 154 10.65 -20.00 -9.99
CA PHE A 154 9.41 -20.05 -10.78
C PHE A 154 8.14 -20.25 -9.94
N GLY A 155 8.23 -20.15 -8.60
CA GLY A 155 7.09 -20.31 -7.69
C GLY A 155 5.96 -19.30 -7.95
N ILE A 156 6.27 -18.08 -8.37
CA ILE A 156 5.28 -17.05 -8.74
C ILE A 156 4.50 -17.46 -10.01
N TRP A 157 5.19 -18.09 -10.96
CA TRP A 157 4.61 -18.51 -12.24
C TRP A 157 3.53 -19.59 -12.07
N LYS A 158 3.68 -20.48 -11.07
CA LYS A 158 2.62 -21.43 -10.66
C LYS A 158 1.33 -20.74 -10.27
N ASN A 159 1.44 -19.67 -9.48
CA ASN A 159 0.28 -18.93 -9.01
C ASN A 159 -0.39 -18.21 -10.17
N ILE A 160 0.40 -17.60 -11.07
CA ILE A 160 -0.13 -16.94 -12.27
C ILE A 160 -0.93 -17.92 -13.13
N ILE A 161 -0.38 -19.08 -13.49
CA ILE A 161 -1.10 -20.05 -14.32
C ILE A 161 -2.28 -20.69 -13.57
N ALA A 162 -2.14 -21.02 -12.27
CA ALA A 162 -3.27 -21.55 -11.48
C ALA A 162 -4.44 -20.56 -11.37
N THR A 163 -4.16 -19.25 -11.46
CA THR A 163 -5.18 -18.19 -11.52
C THR A 163 -5.78 -18.07 -12.93
N MET A 164 -5.03 -18.45 -13.98
CA MET A 164 -5.51 -18.50 -15.37
C MET A 164 -6.36 -19.76 -15.67
N GLU A 165 -6.19 -20.85 -14.91
CA GLU A 165 -6.80 -22.17 -15.16
C GLU A 165 -8.02 -22.53 -14.30
N GLN A 166 -8.56 -21.62 -13.49
CA GLN A 166 -9.84 -21.91 -12.84
C GLN A 166 -10.93 -22.16 -13.92
N PRO A 167 -11.68 -23.28 -13.85
CA PRO A 167 -12.79 -23.50 -14.75
C PRO A 167 -13.89 -22.50 -14.38
N ALA A 168 -13.91 -21.38 -15.11
CA ALA A 168 -15.07 -20.51 -15.13
C ALA A 168 -16.20 -21.26 -15.82
N GLU A 169 -17.38 -21.23 -15.21
CA GLU A 169 -18.67 -21.64 -15.76
C GLU A 169 -18.78 -21.22 -17.24
N ALA A 170 -18.56 -22.18 -18.15
CA ALA A 170 -18.51 -21.96 -19.59
C ALA A 170 -19.89 -21.67 -20.24
N SER A 171 -20.85 -21.17 -19.46
CA SER A 171 -22.20 -20.83 -19.94
C SER A 171 -22.60 -19.38 -19.66
N ARG A 172 -21.93 -18.64 -18.77
CA ARG A 172 -22.37 -17.28 -18.33
C ARG A 172 -21.35 -16.16 -18.60
N ALA A 173 -20.05 -16.48 -18.66
CA ALA A 173 -19.02 -15.53 -19.09
C ALA A 173 -19.17 -15.11 -20.57
N ASP A 174 -19.91 -15.89 -21.37
CA ASP A 174 -20.22 -15.57 -22.75
C ASP A 174 -21.21 -14.40 -22.87
N GLU A 175 -22.15 -14.21 -21.93
CA GLU A 175 -23.16 -13.15 -22.00
C GLU A 175 -22.58 -11.73 -21.81
N LEU A 176 -21.65 -11.56 -20.86
CA LEU A 176 -20.98 -10.26 -20.65
C LEU A 176 -20.05 -9.93 -21.82
N ARG A 177 -19.35 -10.93 -22.34
CA ARG A 177 -18.46 -10.77 -23.48
C ARG A 177 -19.26 -10.44 -24.76
N GLU A 178 -20.38 -11.11 -24.99
CA GLU A 178 -21.34 -10.76 -26.05
C GLU A 178 -21.88 -9.34 -25.89
N HIS A 179 -22.21 -8.93 -24.67
CA HIS A 179 -22.69 -7.58 -24.39
C HIS A 179 -21.63 -6.50 -24.62
N MET A 180 -20.37 -6.75 -24.22
CA MET A 180 -19.25 -5.85 -24.48
C MET A 180 -18.91 -5.78 -25.98
N GLU A 181 -19.04 -6.89 -26.72
CA GLU A 181 -18.88 -6.90 -28.17
C GLU A 181 -20.07 -6.19 -28.88
N ALA A 182 -21.28 -6.29 -28.32
CA ALA A 182 -22.45 -5.53 -28.79
C ALA A 182 -22.27 -4.02 -28.58
N ILE A 183 -21.73 -3.57 -27.44
CA ILE A 183 -21.40 -2.16 -27.18
C ILE A 183 -20.35 -1.64 -28.15
N LYS A 184 -19.36 -2.48 -28.50
CA LYS A 184 -18.34 -2.15 -29.50
C LYS A 184 -18.92 -1.92 -30.89
N ASN A 185 -19.98 -2.66 -31.25
CA ASN A 185 -20.68 -2.53 -32.53
C ASN A 185 -21.78 -1.45 -32.50
N ASN A 186 -22.34 -1.13 -31.33
CA ASN A 186 -23.36 -0.09 -31.15
C ASN A 186 -23.15 0.68 -29.83
N PRO A 187 -22.36 1.76 -29.84
CA PRO A 187 -22.06 2.55 -28.63
C PRO A 187 -23.28 3.19 -27.96
N SER A 188 -24.41 3.34 -28.66
CA SER A 188 -25.67 3.87 -28.08
C SER A 188 -26.28 2.95 -27.01
N LEU A 189 -25.81 1.70 -26.91
CA LEU A 189 -26.16 0.80 -25.81
C LEU A 189 -25.63 1.30 -24.46
N LEU A 190 -24.63 2.19 -24.42
CA LEU A 190 -24.14 2.81 -23.18
C LEU A 190 -25.12 3.83 -22.57
N ASP A 191 -26.13 4.29 -23.33
CA ASP A 191 -27.13 5.25 -22.85
C ASP A 191 -28.33 4.57 -22.20
N ARG A 192 -28.33 3.24 -22.18
CA ARG A 192 -29.36 2.38 -21.59
C ARG A 192 -29.01 2.07 -20.13
N PRO A 193 -29.91 2.33 -19.15
CA PRO A 193 -29.67 2.03 -17.74
C PRO A 193 -29.34 0.54 -17.50
N GLU A 194 -29.85 -0.34 -18.36
CA GLU A 194 -29.60 -1.79 -18.30
C GLU A 194 -28.11 -2.15 -18.44
N THR A 195 -27.30 -1.29 -19.08
CA THR A 195 -25.86 -1.53 -19.25
C THR A 195 -25.08 -1.27 -17.96
N GLU A 196 -25.44 -0.21 -17.22
CA GLU A 196 -24.88 0.05 -15.89
C GLU A 196 -25.28 -1.07 -14.93
N GLU A 197 -26.57 -1.44 -14.92
CA GLU A 197 -27.09 -2.53 -14.09
C GLU A 197 -26.36 -3.85 -14.35
N ARG A 198 -26.08 -4.18 -15.62
CA ARG A 198 -25.37 -5.41 -15.97
C ARG A 198 -23.92 -5.41 -15.46
N ILE A 199 -23.22 -4.28 -15.58
CA ILE A 199 -21.86 -4.13 -15.05
C ILE A 199 -21.87 -4.25 -13.53
N VAL A 200 -22.84 -3.65 -12.85
CA VAL A 200 -22.99 -3.72 -11.39
C VAL A 200 -23.31 -5.14 -10.92
N ILE A 201 -24.16 -5.88 -11.63
CA ILE A 201 -24.48 -7.27 -11.31
C ILE A 201 -23.24 -8.15 -11.41
N GLU A 202 -22.50 -8.08 -12.51
CA GLU A 202 -21.33 -8.92 -12.73
C GLU A 202 -20.16 -8.55 -11.80
N LEU A 203 -19.94 -7.25 -11.58
CA LEU A 203 -18.95 -6.78 -10.62
C LEU A 203 -19.33 -7.15 -9.18
N GLY A 204 -20.61 -7.03 -8.84
CA GLY A 204 -21.15 -7.40 -7.54
C GLY A 204 -21.04 -8.91 -7.28
N ARG A 205 -21.24 -9.75 -8.31
CA ARG A 205 -21.02 -11.21 -8.26
C ARG A 205 -19.55 -11.57 -8.09
N LEU A 206 -18.66 -10.91 -8.85
CA LEU A 206 -17.21 -11.03 -8.65
C LEU A 206 -16.89 -10.79 -7.16
N ILE A 207 -17.34 -9.67 -6.59
CA ILE A 207 -17.05 -9.32 -5.21
C ILE A 207 -17.76 -10.27 -4.22
N ALA A 208 -18.98 -10.70 -4.50
CA ALA A 208 -19.73 -11.66 -3.68
C ALA A 208 -19.03 -13.02 -3.58
N SER A 209 -18.46 -13.52 -4.69
CA SER A 209 -17.71 -14.78 -4.75
C SER A 209 -16.49 -14.79 -3.81
N TYR A 210 -15.88 -13.62 -3.59
CA TYR A 210 -14.76 -13.45 -2.66
C TYR A 210 -15.18 -13.10 -1.22
N THR A 211 -16.41 -12.66 -1.00
CA THR A 211 -16.91 -12.17 0.30
C THR A 211 -17.93 -13.08 0.99
N SER A 212 -18.21 -14.28 0.45
CA SER A 212 -19.14 -15.28 1.02
C SER A 212 -20.54 -14.71 1.30
N ARG A 213 -21.05 -13.90 0.37
CA ARG A 213 -22.41 -13.34 0.42
C ARG A 213 -23.41 -14.23 -0.34
N PRO A 214 -24.73 -14.09 -0.08
CA PRO A 214 -25.76 -14.85 -0.80
C PRO A 214 -25.67 -14.61 -2.31
N GLU A 215 -25.87 -15.63 -3.13
CA GLU A 215 -25.84 -15.52 -4.60
C GLU A 215 -27.03 -14.72 -5.17
N ASP A 216 -28.14 -14.67 -4.42
CA ASP A 216 -29.41 -14.04 -4.81
C ASP A 216 -29.58 -12.62 -4.21
N MET A 217 -28.64 -11.71 -4.49
CA MET A 217 -28.74 -10.30 -4.08
C MET A 217 -29.45 -9.44 -5.13
N THR A 218 -30.26 -8.49 -4.69
CA THR A 218 -30.89 -7.48 -5.55
C THR A 218 -29.87 -6.45 -6.08
N ILE A 219 -30.21 -5.75 -7.16
CA ILE A 219 -29.32 -4.71 -7.75
C ILE A 219 -29.01 -3.58 -6.76
N GLU A 220 -29.97 -3.19 -5.92
CA GLU A 220 -29.75 -2.18 -4.87
C GLU A 220 -28.76 -2.68 -3.79
N GLU A 221 -28.85 -3.95 -3.40
CA GLU A 221 -27.92 -4.57 -2.46
C GLU A 221 -26.52 -4.70 -3.05
N LEU A 222 -26.41 -5.09 -4.33
CA LEU A 222 -25.16 -5.17 -5.08
C LEU A 222 -24.52 -3.78 -5.23
N SER A 223 -25.31 -2.77 -5.57
CA SER A 223 -24.84 -1.38 -5.76
C SER A 223 -24.25 -0.78 -4.48
N ASN A 224 -24.76 -1.19 -3.32
CA ASN A 224 -24.36 -0.71 -2.01
C ASN A 224 -23.19 -1.50 -1.39
N ILE A 225 -22.68 -2.53 -2.08
CA ILE A 225 -21.50 -3.26 -1.60
C ILE A 225 -20.30 -2.30 -1.56
N PRO A 226 -19.70 -2.06 -0.39
CA PRO A 226 -18.52 -1.22 -0.28
C PRO A 226 -17.32 -1.93 -0.92
N ILE A 227 -16.57 -1.21 -1.74
CA ILE A 227 -15.34 -1.73 -2.32
C ILE A 227 -14.21 -1.50 -1.32
N ASP A 228 -13.56 -2.58 -0.89
CA ASP A 228 -12.36 -2.51 -0.09
C ASP A 228 -11.09 -2.39 -0.98
N SER A 229 -10.01 -1.89 -0.37
CA SER A 229 -8.70 -1.81 -1.02
C SER A 229 -8.08 -3.19 -1.33
N LEU A 230 -8.70 -4.28 -0.85
CA LEU A 230 -8.21 -5.66 -0.96
C LEU A 230 -8.61 -6.27 -2.31
N MET A 231 -9.77 -5.87 -2.85
CA MET A 231 -10.30 -6.32 -4.15
C MET A 231 -9.79 -5.50 -5.34
N THR A 232 -8.97 -4.47 -5.11
CA THR A 232 -8.63 -3.51 -6.16
C THR A 232 -7.86 -4.13 -7.33
N PHE A 233 -6.96 -5.09 -7.08
CA PHE A 233 -6.23 -5.77 -8.16
C PHE A 233 -7.15 -6.66 -9.00
N GLU A 234 -8.03 -7.42 -8.36
CA GLU A 234 -9.01 -8.29 -9.03
C GLU A 234 -9.99 -7.49 -9.88
N ILE A 235 -10.51 -6.39 -9.33
CA ILE A 235 -11.38 -5.44 -10.03
C ILE A 235 -10.69 -4.89 -11.29
N ARG A 236 -9.45 -4.42 -11.17
CA ARG A 236 -8.68 -3.87 -12.31
C ARG A 236 -8.43 -4.93 -13.38
N THR A 237 -8.05 -6.13 -12.95
CA THR A 237 -7.81 -7.27 -13.84
C THR A 237 -9.09 -7.67 -14.57
N TRP A 238 -10.21 -7.70 -13.85
CA TRP A 238 -11.52 -8.02 -14.39
C TRP A 238 -11.97 -7.01 -15.46
N PHE A 239 -11.87 -5.70 -15.18
CA PHE A 239 -12.23 -4.64 -16.15
C PHE A 239 -11.32 -4.66 -17.39
N ARG A 240 -10.02 -4.87 -17.21
CA ARG A 240 -9.07 -5.00 -18.33
C ARG A 240 -9.41 -6.20 -19.20
N ARG A 241 -9.80 -7.33 -18.59
CA ARG A 241 -10.10 -8.59 -19.29
C ARG A 241 -11.45 -8.58 -20.00
N HIS A 242 -12.49 -8.04 -19.38
CA HIS A 242 -13.87 -8.17 -19.88
C HIS A 242 -14.37 -6.93 -20.62
N ALA A 243 -13.99 -5.72 -20.18
CA ALA A 243 -14.42 -4.46 -20.79
C ALA A 243 -13.30 -3.75 -21.59
N GLY A 244 -12.05 -4.21 -21.46
CA GLY A 244 -10.89 -3.62 -22.13
C GLY A 244 -10.68 -2.16 -21.76
N ILE A 245 -11.12 -1.75 -20.58
CA ILE A 245 -10.89 -0.42 -20.01
C ILE A 245 -9.90 -0.52 -18.87
N GLU A 246 -9.09 0.51 -18.71
CA GLU A 246 -8.17 0.60 -17.59
C GLU A 246 -8.78 1.43 -16.46
N ILE A 247 -9.02 0.77 -15.34
CA ILE A 247 -9.43 1.40 -14.09
C ILE A 247 -8.17 1.58 -13.22
N THR A 248 -7.97 2.78 -12.70
CA THR A 248 -6.86 3.15 -11.82
C THR A 248 -7.17 2.84 -10.36
N LEU A 249 -6.13 2.74 -9.52
CA LEU A 249 -6.26 2.58 -8.07
C LEU A 249 -7.08 3.71 -7.43
N VAL A 250 -6.90 4.93 -7.94
CA VAL A 250 -7.60 6.14 -7.46
C VAL A 250 -9.10 6.06 -7.79
N GLU A 251 -9.46 5.59 -8.97
CA GLU A 251 -10.86 5.41 -9.39
C GLU A 251 -11.56 4.33 -8.58
N VAL A 252 -10.90 3.20 -8.31
CA VAL A 252 -11.45 2.17 -7.41
C VAL A 252 -11.64 2.74 -6.00
N SER A 253 -10.66 3.46 -5.45
CA SER A 253 -10.76 4.04 -4.11
C SER A 253 -11.83 5.13 -4.01
N ASN A 254 -12.04 5.92 -5.06
CA ASN A 254 -13.04 7.00 -5.08
C ASN A 254 -14.45 6.51 -5.34
N SER A 255 -14.59 5.32 -5.96
CA SER A 255 -15.89 4.74 -6.28
C SER A 255 -16.72 4.43 -5.03
N GLY A 256 -16.07 4.04 -3.93
CA GLY A 256 -16.68 3.77 -2.62
C GLY A 256 -17.57 2.52 -2.58
N THR A 257 -18.35 2.25 -3.63
CA THR A 257 -19.24 1.11 -3.77
C THR A 257 -19.20 0.53 -5.19
N VAL A 258 -19.70 -0.69 -5.35
CA VAL A 258 -19.86 -1.37 -6.65
C VAL A 258 -20.68 -0.54 -7.63
N GLY A 259 -21.78 0.07 -7.16
CA GLY A 259 -22.57 0.99 -7.99
C GLY A 259 -21.79 2.23 -8.43
N GLY A 260 -20.98 2.80 -7.53
CA GLY A 260 -20.09 3.91 -7.87
C GLY A 260 -19.06 3.52 -8.93
N LEU A 261 -18.54 2.28 -8.89
CA LEU A 261 -17.56 1.80 -9.84
C LEU A 261 -18.18 1.43 -11.20
N GLY A 262 -19.42 0.92 -11.20
CA GLY A 262 -20.21 0.72 -12.42
C GLY A 262 -20.36 1.99 -13.24
N LYS A 263 -20.65 3.12 -12.58
CA LYS A 263 -20.75 4.44 -13.23
C LYS A 263 -19.43 4.89 -13.85
N ILE A 264 -18.32 4.71 -13.14
CA ILE A 264 -16.97 5.03 -13.65
C ILE A 264 -16.66 4.18 -14.89
N ALA A 265 -17.03 2.89 -14.87
CA ALA A 265 -16.81 1.99 -15.99
C ALA A 265 -17.59 2.39 -17.24
N VAL A 266 -18.87 2.76 -17.09
CA VAL A 266 -19.71 3.27 -18.20
C VAL A 266 -19.10 4.54 -18.80
N GLN A 267 -18.64 5.47 -17.96
CA GLN A 267 -17.99 6.70 -18.44
C GLN A 267 -16.71 6.39 -19.24
N LYS A 268 -15.85 5.50 -18.77
CA LYS A 268 -14.64 5.11 -19.52
C LYS A 268 -14.93 4.38 -20.81
N LEU A 269 -15.96 3.54 -20.85
CA LEU A 269 -16.41 2.91 -22.07
C LEU A 269 -16.88 3.96 -23.08
N ARG A 270 -17.60 4.99 -22.63
CA ARG A 270 -18.01 6.12 -23.47
C ARG A 270 -16.79 6.84 -24.06
N ASP A 271 -15.83 7.22 -23.22
CA ASP A 271 -14.61 7.92 -23.65
C ASP A 271 -13.79 7.11 -24.67
N LYS A 272 -13.72 5.79 -24.47
CA LYS A 272 -13.06 4.85 -25.39
C LYS A 272 -13.73 4.79 -26.79
N HIS A 273 -15.04 5.01 -26.87
CA HIS A 273 -15.80 4.91 -28.12
C HIS A 273 -16.01 6.26 -28.83
N THR A 274 -15.99 7.39 -28.12
CA THR A 274 -16.05 8.73 -28.73
C THR A 274 -14.73 9.16 -29.38
N CYS A 275 -13.58 8.74 -28.86
CA CYS A 275 -12.26 9.07 -29.43
C CYS A 275 -11.95 8.44 -30.81
N LYS A 276 -12.79 7.53 -31.33
CA LYS A 276 -12.58 6.90 -32.64
C LYS A 276 -13.27 7.62 -33.81
N GLY A 277 -14.04 8.69 -33.56
CA GLY A 277 -14.87 9.37 -34.56
C GLY A 277 -14.25 10.55 -35.30
N HIS A 278 -13.00 10.96 -35.02
CA HIS A 278 -12.36 12.11 -35.68
C HIS A 278 -10.91 11.78 -36.05
N LYS A 279 -10.70 11.19 -37.24
CA LYS A 279 -9.44 11.30 -37.96
C LYS A 279 -9.74 11.73 -39.40
N GLY A 280 -9.46 13.00 -39.67
CA GLY A 280 -9.64 13.63 -40.98
C GLY A 280 -9.20 15.09 -40.98
N SER A 281 -7.90 15.35 -40.75
CA SER A 281 -7.09 16.40 -41.38
C SER A 281 -5.82 16.65 -40.55
N GLU A 282 -4.68 16.63 -41.23
CA GLU A 282 -3.35 16.79 -40.67
C GLU A 282 -3.09 18.25 -40.26
N SER A 283 -2.46 18.43 -39.10
CA SER A 283 -1.39 19.43 -38.95
C SER A 283 -0.36 18.89 -37.96
N GLN A 284 0.89 18.98 -38.40
CA GLN A 284 2.12 18.60 -37.70
C GLN A 284 2.34 19.53 -36.50
N ASP A 285 2.69 18.93 -35.35
CA ASP A 285 3.77 19.34 -34.44
C ASP A 285 3.44 19.01 -32.97
N GLY A 286 4.39 18.32 -32.31
CA GLY A 286 4.46 18.18 -30.85
C GLY A 286 3.97 16.84 -30.29
N ASP A 287 4.72 15.76 -30.54
CA ASP A 287 4.52 14.47 -29.86
C ASP A 287 5.03 14.59 -28.41
N SER A 288 4.18 15.08 -27.50
CA SER A 288 4.39 14.95 -26.06
C SER A 288 3.76 13.65 -25.59
N ASP A 289 4.62 12.65 -25.36
CA ASP A 289 4.28 11.36 -24.76
C ASP A 289 3.65 11.57 -23.37
N GLY A 290 2.31 11.48 -23.33
CA GLY A 290 1.47 11.74 -22.16
C GLY A 290 1.33 10.53 -21.24
N SER A 291 2.41 9.80 -20.95
CA SER A 291 2.40 8.89 -19.80
C SER A 291 2.52 9.75 -18.53
N GLU A 292 1.42 9.97 -17.80
CA GLU A 292 1.47 10.61 -16.48
C GLU A 292 2.47 9.86 -15.59
N LYS A 293 3.64 10.45 -15.35
CA LYS A 293 4.63 9.93 -14.38
C LYS A 293 3.95 9.76 -13.03
N GLU A 294 4.11 8.59 -12.41
CA GLU A 294 3.66 8.41 -11.03
C GLU A 294 4.27 9.48 -10.13
N PRO A 295 3.47 10.15 -9.29
CA PRO A 295 3.95 11.27 -8.49
C PRO A 295 5.03 10.80 -7.51
N SER A 296 6.21 11.43 -7.59
CA SER A 296 7.33 11.18 -6.70
C SER A 296 7.17 11.97 -5.41
N TYR A 297 7.47 11.36 -4.27
CA TYR A 297 7.43 12.04 -2.98
C TYR A 297 8.43 13.21 -2.89
N HIS A 298 9.52 13.18 -3.66
CA HIS A 298 10.52 14.25 -3.69
C HIS A 298 9.94 15.56 -4.22
N ASP A 299 9.07 15.48 -5.24
CA ASP A 299 8.49 16.65 -5.90
C ASP A 299 7.56 17.42 -4.95
N ASP A 300 7.00 16.71 -3.96
CA ASP A 300 6.04 17.27 -3.03
C ASP A 300 6.68 17.94 -1.80
N LEU A 301 7.97 17.69 -1.54
CA LEU A 301 8.67 18.24 -0.37
C LEU A 301 8.70 19.77 -0.34
N THR A 302 8.56 20.42 -1.49
CA THR A 302 8.64 21.88 -1.61
C THR A 302 7.28 22.59 -1.69
N LEU A 303 6.16 21.86 -1.63
CA LEU A 303 4.83 22.41 -1.95
C LEU A 303 4.36 23.58 -1.08
N ALA A 304 4.86 23.70 0.16
CA ALA A 304 4.51 24.80 1.06
C ALA A 304 5.68 25.74 1.39
N LYS A 305 6.85 25.54 0.76
CA LYS A 305 8.08 26.25 1.11
C LYS A 305 7.96 27.78 0.99
N THR A 306 7.15 28.24 0.05
CA THR A 306 6.90 29.67 -0.22
C THR A 306 5.63 30.21 0.46
N MET A 307 4.87 29.37 1.17
CA MET A 307 3.65 29.80 1.85
C MET A 307 4.02 30.73 3.02
N ARG A 308 3.30 31.85 3.15
CA ARG A 308 3.48 32.82 4.24
C ARG A 308 2.14 33.13 4.89
N PRO A 309 2.10 33.36 6.22
CA PRO A 309 0.86 33.71 6.90
C PRO A 309 0.35 35.07 6.42
N ILE A 310 -0.97 35.22 6.28
CA ILE A 310 -1.61 36.49 5.85
C ILE A 310 -1.54 37.59 6.92
N SER A 311 -1.26 37.22 8.17
CA SER A 311 -1.08 38.16 9.29
C SER A 311 -0.32 37.46 10.42
N ASN A 312 0.16 38.22 11.41
CA ASN A 312 0.76 37.65 12.63
C ASN A 312 -0.26 37.50 13.78
N ASN A 313 -1.53 37.83 13.55
CA ASN A 313 -2.55 37.78 14.60
C ASN A 313 -3.20 36.40 14.64
N ILE A 314 -2.98 35.67 15.73
CA ILE A 314 -3.52 34.33 15.95
C ILE A 314 -4.58 34.41 17.05
N PRO A 315 -5.83 34.03 16.76
CA PRO A 315 -6.92 34.10 17.73
C PRO A 315 -6.68 33.19 18.92
N ASP A 316 -7.19 33.60 20.08
CA ASP A 316 -7.22 32.74 21.26
C ASP A 316 -8.47 31.88 21.22
N TRP A 317 -8.35 30.70 20.63
CA TRP A 317 -9.51 29.85 20.39
C TRP A 317 -10.20 29.38 21.67
N THR A 318 -9.52 29.45 22.83
CA THR A 318 -10.08 29.17 24.16
C THR A 318 -10.78 30.35 24.83
N SER A 319 -10.69 31.56 24.25
CA SER A 319 -11.34 32.76 24.79
C SER A 319 -12.85 32.72 24.61
N GLU A 320 -13.59 33.44 25.46
CA GLU A 320 -15.06 33.50 25.41
C GLU A 320 -15.61 34.07 24.09
N SER A 321 -14.86 34.90 23.38
CA SER A 321 -15.25 35.45 22.08
C SER A 321 -15.05 34.46 20.92
N GLU A 322 -14.21 33.45 21.08
CA GLU A 322 -13.84 32.47 20.04
C GLU A 322 -14.52 31.11 20.30
N GLY A 323 -13.87 29.97 20.02
CA GLY A 323 -14.38 28.64 20.36
C GLY A 323 -15.06 27.86 19.23
N ASN A 324 -14.95 28.36 17.99
CA ASN A 324 -15.41 27.65 16.79
C ASN A 324 -14.26 26.81 16.21
N VAL A 325 -14.47 25.51 16.08
CA VAL A 325 -13.44 24.56 15.65
C VAL A 325 -13.76 24.05 14.25
N PHE A 326 -12.79 24.06 13.35
CA PHE A 326 -12.87 23.27 12.12
C PHE A 326 -12.12 21.95 12.32
N PHE A 327 -12.81 20.82 12.12
CA PHE A 327 -12.30 19.50 12.43
C PHE A 327 -12.34 18.61 11.20
N THR A 328 -11.25 17.87 10.96
CA THR A 328 -11.20 16.85 9.90
C THR A 328 -10.85 15.50 10.51
N GLY A 329 -11.40 14.41 9.97
CA GLY A 329 -11.14 13.06 10.47
C GLY A 329 -12.11 12.56 11.54
N ALA A 330 -13.28 13.20 11.70
CA ALA A 330 -14.31 12.85 12.71
C ALA A 330 -14.85 11.41 12.61
N THR A 331 -14.68 10.76 11.46
CA THR A 331 -15.13 9.38 11.20
C THR A 331 -13.98 8.36 11.23
N GLY A 332 -12.78 8.79 11.61
CA GLY A 332 -11.64 7.93 11.88
C GLY A 332 -11.59 7.47 13.34
N PHE A 333 -10.73 6.51 13.66
CA PHE A 333 -10.60 5.96 15.02
C PHE A 333 -10.14 7.03 16.03
N LEU A 334 -8.91 7.54 15.91
CA LEU A 334 -8.38 8.58 16.79
C LEU A 334 -9.24 9.87 16.76
N GLY A 335 -9.73 10.25 15.57
CA GLY A 335 -10.53 11.45 15.40
C GLY A 335 -11.90 11.39 16.08
N ALA A 336 -12.55 10.21 16.18
CA ALA A 336 -13.82 10.06 16.87
C ALA A 336 -13.67 10.23 18.40
N PHE A 337 -12.65 9.60 19.00
CA PHE A 337 -12.36 9.76 20.42
C PHE A 337 -11.95 11.21 20.75
N LEU A 338 -11.09 11.82 19.92
CA LEU A 338 -10.70 13.22 20.13
C LEU A 338 -11.90 14.16 20.00
N LEU A 339 -12.75 13.97 18.99
CA LEU A 339 -13.96 14.77 18.84
C LEU A 339 -14.87 14.64 20.07
N SER A 340 -15.02 13.44 20.64
CA SER A 340 -15.78 13.23 21.87
C SER A 340 -15.22 14.03 23.05
N GLU A 341 -13.89 14.12 23.19
CA GLU A 341 -13.27 14.95 24.23
C GLU A 341 -13.46 16.44 23.96
N LEU A 342 -13.28 16.89 22.71
CA LEU A 342 -13.45 18.29 22.32
C LEU A 342 -14.89 18.78 22.54
N ILE A 343 -15.90 17.96 22.26
CA ILE A 343 -17.31 18.28 22.54
C ILE A 343 -17.52 18.60 24.03
N ALA A 344 -16.81 17.91 24.93
CA ALA A 344 -16.92 18.10 26.37
C ALA A 344 -16.21 19.37 26.88
N LEU A 345 -15.34 20.00 26.08
CA LEU A 345 -14.65 21.23 26.49
C LEU A 345 -15.64 22.42 26.58
N PRO A 346 -15.62 23.19 27.69
CA PRO A 346 -16.55 24.31 27.87
C PRO A 346 -16.26 25.48 26.94
N HIS A 347 -15.00 25.69 26.55
CA HIS A 347 -14.58 26.76 25.65
C HIS A 347 -15.02 26.54 24.19
N ILE A 348 -15.36 25.31 23.82
CA ILE A 348 -15.82 24.99 22.47
C ILE A 348 -17.32 25.25 22.35
N LYS A 349 -17.65 26.21 21.48
CA LYS A 349 -19.03 26.58 21.13
C LYS A 349 -19.60 25.64 20.08
N GLN A 350 -18.89 25.47 18.98
CA GLN A 350 -19.31 24.64 17.84
C GLN A 350 -18.11 24.02 17.12
N ILE A 351 -18.34 22.86 16.51
CA ILE A 351 -17.34 22.10 15.76
C ILE A 351 -17.89 21.77 14.37
N ALA A 352 -17.34 22.40 13.34
CA ALA A 352 -17.61 22.08 11.94
C ALA A 352 -16.73 20.89 11.52
N CYS A 353 -17.32 19.71 11.40
CA CYS A 353 -16.64 18.49 10.98
C CYS A 353 -16.74 18.29 9.48
N LEU A 354 -15.63 18.31 8.76
CA LEU A 354 -15.58 17.93 7.35
C LEU A 354 -15.78 16.42 7.21
N VAL A 355 -16.82 16.01 6.48
CA VAL A 355 -17.19 14.59 6.30
C VAL A 355 -17.50 14.31 4.84
N ARG A 356 -16.94 13.21 4.31
CA ARG A 356 -17.30 12.66 3.01
C ARG A 356 -18.75 12.13 3.05
N ALA A 357 -19.68 12.96 2.59
CA ALA A 357 -21.10 12.70 2.52
C ALA A 357 -21.72 13.64 1.46
N ASN A 358 -22.94 13.32 1.01
CA ASN A 358 -23.65 14.16 0.04
C ASN A 358 -24.38 15.33 0.73
N THR A 359 -24.81 15.14 1.98
CA THR A 359 -25.58 16.13 2.75
C THR A 359 -25.12 16.19 4.20
N SER A 360 -25.44 17.28 4.89
CA SER A 360 -25.08 17.48 6.30
C SER A 360 -25.70 16.40 7.20
N ASP A 361 -26.96 16.02 6.98
CA ASP A 361 -27.62 14.97 7.76
C ASP A 361 -26.98 13.59 7.58
N MET A 362 -26.55 13.25 6.36
CA MET A 362 -25.80 12.03 6.10
C MET A 362 -24.42 12.06 6.78
N GLY A 363 -23.76 13.22 6.77
CA GLY A 363 -22.52 13.45 7.50
C GLY A 363 -22.69 13.24 9.01
N HIS A 364 -23.75 13.81 9.59
CA HIS A 364 -24.11 13.63 11.00
C HIS A 364 -24.37 12.17 11.34
N THR A 365 -25.14 11.48 10.50
CA THR A 365 -25.47 10.06 10.65
C THR A 365 -24.19 9.22 10.67
N ARG A 366 -23.23 9.53 9.78
CA ARG A 366 -21.93 8.84 9.72
C ARG A 366 -21.10 9.06 10.98
N ILE A 367 -21.04 10.28 11.53
CA ILE A 367 -20.35 10.55 12.80
C ILE A 367 -21.05 9.78 13.94
N LYS A 368 -22.39 9.84 14.00
CA LYS A 368 -23.20 9.17 15.03
C LYS A 368 -22.98 7.66 15.02
N GLN A 369 -22.97 7.05 13.85
CA GLN A 369 -22.69 5.62 13.69
C GLN A 369 -21.27 5.28 14.15
N THR A 370 -20.29 6.14 13.81
CA THR A 370 -18.90 5.96 14.27
C THR A 370 -18.80 6.01 15.79
N PHE A 371 -19.48 6.95 16.42
CA PHE A 371 -19.52 7.08 17.88
C PHE A 371 -20.18 5.87 18.53
N ALA A 372 -21.33 5.42 18.00
CA ALA A 372 -22.01 4.22 18.48
C ALA A 372 -21.12 2.97 18.38
N ASN A 373 -20.41 2.79 17.26
CA ASN A 373 -19.50 1.67 17.06
C ASN A 373 -18.36 1.63 18.10
N TYR A 374 -17.95 2.79 18.62
CA TYR A 374 -16.91 2.91 19.64
C TYR A 374 -17.46 3.08 21.07
N GLY A 375 -18.78 3.06 21.27
CA GLY A 375 -19.41 3.26 22.58
C GLY A 375 -19.29 4.70 23.11
N LEU A 376 -19.15 5.69 22.23
CA LEU A 376 -19.05 7.11 22.57
C LEU A 376 -20.43 7.77 22.66
N PRO A 377 -20.60 8.87 23.44
CA PRO A 377 -21.87 9.57 23.59
C PRO A 377 -22.42 10.12 22.27
N VAL A 378 -23.63 9.74 21.87
CA VAL A 378 -24.19 10.10 20.54
C VAL A 378 -25.03 11.38 20.51
N ASP A 379 -25.23 12.03 21.66
CA ASP A 379 -25.98 13.28 21.76
C ASP A 379 -25.06 14.50 21.68
N PHE A 380 -24.76 14.92 20.45
CA PHE A 380 -23.83 16.02 20.16
C PHE A 380 -24.33 16.99 19.09
N ARG A 381 -25.60 16.88 18.65
CA ARG A 381 -26.12 17.64 17.50
C ARG A 381 -26.10 19.16 17.72
N SER A 382 -26.19 19.62 18.97
CA SER A 382 -26.14 21.04 19.31
C SER A 382 -24.75 21.67 19.15
N LYS A 383 -23.68 20.87 19.31
CA LYS A 383 -22.28 21.34 19.23
C LYS A 383 -21.59 20.99 17.92
N VAL A 384 -21.99 19.93 17.23
CA VAL A 384 -21.33 19.48 16.00
C VAL A 384 -22.15 19.87 14.78
N ILE A 385 -21.49 20.37 13.74
CA ILE A 385 -22.06 20.61 12.42
C ILE A 385 -21.30 19.74 11.42
N ALA A 386 -21.98 18.81 10.75
CA ALA A 386 -21.35 18.04 9.68
C ALA A 386 -21.35 18.82 8.36
N ILE A 387 -20.16 19.05 7.80
CA ILE A 387 -19.94 19.74 6.53
C ILE A 387 -19.58 18.71 5.45
N PRO A 388 -20.44 18.50 4.44
CA PRO A 388 -20.11 17.71 3.26
C PRO A 388 -18.87 18.22 2.54
N GLY A 389 -17.83 17.40 2.45
CA GLY A 389 -16.61 17.75 1.74
C GLY A 389 -15.54 16.67 1.79
N ASP A 390 -14.42 16.92 1.13
CA ASP A 390 -13.34 15.95 0.96
C ASP A 390 -11.98 16.66 0.92
N VAL A 391 -11.09 16.30 1.84
CA VAL A 391 -9.72 16.85 1.93
C VAL A 391 -8.91 16.63 0.65
N THR A 392 -9.23 15.61 -0.15
CA THR A 392 -8.51 15.31 -1.40
C THR A 392 -8.87 16.25 -2.55
N LYS A 393 -9.91 17.07 -2.39
CA LYS A 393 -10.39 18.01 -3.40
C LYS A 393 -9.91 19.42 -3.08
N ARG A 394 -9.67 20.21 -4.13
CA ARG A 394 -9.36 21.64 -4.01
C ARG A 394 -10.42 22.35 -3.16
N ASN A 395 -10.01 23.28 -2.31
CA ASN A 395 -10.89 23.97 -1.35
C ASN A 395 -11.70 22.99 -0.48
N LEU A 396 -11.13 21.81 -0.19
CA LEU A 396 -11.77 20.75 0.61
C LEU A 396 -13.09 20.22 0.01
N GLY A 397 -13.28 20.39 -1.31
CA GLY A 397 -14.53 20.03 -2.00
C GLY A 397 -15.70 20.98 -1.70
N LEU A 398 -15.42 22.14 -1.10
CA LEU A 398 -16.41 23.13 -0.72
C LEU A 398 -16.61 24.18 -1.81
N ARG A 399 -17.81 24.75 -1.87
CA ARG A 399 -18.07 25.96 -2.65
C ARG A 399 -17.26 27.13 -2.11
N PRO A 400 -16.79 28.07 -2.95
CA PRO A 400 -15.96 29.20 -2.52
C PRO A 400 -16.55 30.00 -1.34
N GLU A 401 -17.86 30.22 -1.35
CA GLU A 401 -18.55 30.98 -0.30
C GLU A 401 -18.56 30.22 1.03
N THR A 402 -18.75 28.90 0.98
CA THR A 402 -18.70 28.04 2.17
C THR A 402 -17.27 27.93 2.71
N PHE A 403 -16.28 27.83 1.82
CA PHE A 403 -14.87 27.81 2.20
C PHE A 403 -14.46 29.11 2.89
N SER A 404 -14.76 30.26 2.29
CA SER A 404 -14.50 31.60 2.87
C SER A 404 -15.26 31.78 4.20
N HIS A 405 -16.54 31.39 4.26
CA HIS A 405 -17.31 31.44 5.51
C HIS A 405 -16.67 30.63 6.63
N LEU A 406 -16.28 29.37 6.37
CA LEU A 406 -15.62 28.53 7.38
C LEU A 406 -14.23 29.05 7.75
N ALA A 407 -13.52 29.65 6.79
CA ALA A 407 -12.24 30.30 7.04
C ALA A 407 -12.40 31.55 7.94
N GLN A 408 -13.45 32.34 7.79
CA GLN A 408 -13.73 33.45 8.72
C GLN A 408 -14.29 32.96 10.07
N TRP A 409 -15.12 31.91 10.06
CA TRP A 409 -15.86 31.44 11.22
C TRP A 409 -15.01 30.64 12.22
N SER A 410 -14.04 29.87 11.72
CA SER A 410 -13.22 29.00 12.56
C SER A 410 -12.08 29.76 13.25
N SER A 411 -11.89 29.43 14.52
CA SER A 411 -10.85 30.01 15.39
C SER A 411 -9.62 29.10 15.52
N VAL A 412 -9.77 27.80 15.26
CA VAL A 412 -8.71 26.79 15.29
C VAL A 412 -9.05 25.63 14.36
N ILE A 413 -8.03 24.95 13.83
CA ILE A 413 -8.18 23.75 13.02
C ILE A 413 -7.57 22.54 13.74
N PHE A 414 -8.33 21.43 13.82
CA PHE A 414 -7.80 20.12 14.16
C PHE A 414 -7.76 19.24 12.91
N HIS A 415 -6.56 18.98 12.40
CA HIS A 415 -6.35 18.19 11.20
C HIS A 415 -5.95 16.75 11.55
N PHE A 416 -6.97 15.90 11.73
CA PHE A 416 -6.84 14.48 12.06
C PHE A 416 -7.29 13.57 10.91
N ALA A 417 -7.67 14.15 9.76
CA ALA A 417 -7.89 13.38 8.56
C ALA A 417 -6.57 12.82 8.02
N GLY A 418 -6.59 11.55 7.66
CA GLY A 418 -5.49 10.87 7.03
C GLY A 418 -5.91 9.45 6.65
N TYR A 419 -5.28 8.92 5.62
CA TYR A 419 -5.41 7.54 5.22
C TYR A 419 -4.16 6.79 5.66
N ALA A 420 -4.34 5.75 6.46
CA ALA A 420 -3.26 4.91 6.94
C ALA A 420 -3.45 3.50 6.37
N ASN A 421 -2.65 3.15 5.37
CA ASN A 421 -2.62 1.81 4.82
C ASN A 421 -1.17 1.41 4.52
N TYR A 422 -0.62 0.51 5.33
CA TYR A 422 0.79 0.12 5.27
C TYR A 422 1.15 -0.71 4.02
N THR A 423 0.17 -1.09 3.18
CA THR A 423 0.41 -1.92 1.99
C THR A 423 0.41 -1.13 0.69
N LEU A 424 -0.11 0.11 0.70
CA LEU A 424 -0.33 0.91 -0.51
C LEU A 424 0.85 1.88 -0.78
N PRO A 425 1.12 2.19 -2.05
CA PRO A 425 2.20 3.10 -2.43
C PRO A 425 1.90 4.55 -2.04
N TYR A 426 2.91 5.41 -2.12
CA TYR A 426 2.80 6.85 -1.83
C TYR A 426 1.69 7.53 -2.65
N SER A 427 1.55 7.18 -3.93
CA SER A 427 0.57 7.80 -4.85
C SER A 427 -0.87 7.77 -4.31
N VAL A 428 -1.27 6.70 -3.62
CA VAL A 428 -2.60 6.58 -3.00
C VAL A 428 -2.72 7.45 -1.75
N HIS A 429 -1.64 7.61 -1.00
CA HIS A 429 -1.60 8.41 0.23
C HIS A 429 -1.44 9.91 -0.04
N ARG A 430 -0.86 10.30 -1.18
CA ARG A 430 -0.55 11.68 -1.55
C ARG A 430 -1.77 12.59 -1.45
N GLY A 431 -2.90 12.19 -2.05
CA GLY A 431 -4.15 12.96 -1.98
C GLY A 431 -4.60 13.26 -0.54
N PRO A 432 -4.94 12.23 0.26
CA PRO A 432 -5.48 12.45 1.60
C PRO A 432 -4.47 12.99 2.63
N ASN A 433 -3.18 12.65 2.53
CA ASN A 433 -2.20 12.97 3.58
C ASN A 433 -1.34 14.21 3.28
N VAL A 434 -1.09 14.51 1.99
CA VAL A 434 -0.20 15.60 1.57
C VAL A 434 -1.01 16.76 0.99
N LEU A 435 -1.81 16.51 -0.06
CA LEU A 435 -2.61 17.57 -0.66
C LEU A 435 -3.72 18.05 0.28
N GLY A 436 -4.34 17.15 1.03
CA GLY A 436 -5.34 17.52 2.04
C GLY A 436 -4.79 18.42 3.15
N LEU A 437 -3.52 18.23 3.54
CA LEU A 437 -2.83 19.15 4.45
C LEU A 437 -2.64 20.53 3.82
N LEU A 438 -2.26 20.61 2.53
CA LEU A 438 -2.09 21.88 1.84
C LEU A 438 -3.41 22.67 1.73
N GLU A 439 -4.52 22.01 1.40
CA GLU A 439 -5.84 22.66 1.39
C GLU A 439 -6.25 23.11 2.81
N THR A 440 -5.85 22.36 3.83
CA THR A 440 -6.08 22.75 5.23
C THR A 440 -5.24 23.96 5.63
N LEU A 441 -3.97 24.02 5.24
CA LEU A 441 -3.10 25.19 5.42
C LEU A 441 -3.67 26.42 4.71
N ARG A 442 -4.23 26.25 3.50
CA ARG A 442 -4.93 27.32 2.78
C ARG A 442 -6.16 27.81 3.54
N LEU A 443 -7.00 26.92 4.07
CA LEU A 443 -8.15 27.32 4.91
C LEU A 443 -7.68 28.08 6.16
N ALA A 444 -6.57 27.63 6.76
CA ALA A 444 -5.98 28.28 7.92
C ALA A 444 -5.47 29.70 7.62
N ASN A 445 -5.15 29.96 6.36
CA ASN A 445 -4.54 31.21 5.89
C ASN A 445 -5.47 32.06 5.00
N THR A 446 -6.77 31.80 5.04
CA THR A 446 -7.79 32.53 4.26
C THR A 446 -8.71 33.28 5.23
N GLU A 447 -9.10 34.51 4.87
CA GLU A 447 -9.83 35.51 5.68
C GLU A 447 -9.12 35.97 6.97
N ARG A 448 -8.69 35.01 7.79
CA ARG A 448 -7.92 35.23 9.02
C ARG A 448 -7.01 34.03 9.30
N LEU A 449 -5.84 34.32 9.86
CA LEU A 449 -4.92 33.27 10.30
C LEU A 449 -5.54 32.52 11.49
N LYS A 450 -5.36 31.21 11.52
CA LYS A 450 -5.80 30.35 12.64
C LYS A 450 -4.77 29.26 12.93
N PRO A 451 -4.58 28.88 14.20
CA PRO A 451 -3.65 27.85 14.57
C PRO A 451 -4.14 26.46 14.13
N ILE A 452 -3.19 25.54 13.93
CA ILE A 452 -3.47 24.16 13.52
C ILE A 452 -2.91 23.17 14.53
N HIS A 453 -3.73 22.20 14.89
CA HIS A 453 -3.39 20.99 15.62
C HIS A 453 -3.30 19.85 14.61
N TYR A 454 -2.08 19.47 14.23
CA TYR A 454 -1.82 18.52 13.13
C TYR A 454 -1.48 17.12 13.64
N CYS A 455 -2.21 16.10 13.18
CA CYS A 455 -1.91 14.70 13.49
C CYS A 455 -0.95 14.09 12.44
N SER A 456 0.33 14.02 12.81
CA SER A 456 1.37 13.26 12.12
C SER A 456 1.39 11.79 12.60
N SER A 457 2.56 11.16 12.64
CA SER A 457 2.86 9.84 13.20
C SER A 457 4.35 9.77 13.53
N ILE A 458 4.75 8.94 14.50
CA ILE A 458 6.19 8.64 14.69
C ILE A 458 6.86 8.09 13.43
N SER A 459 6.08 7.51 12.51
CA SER A 459 6.56 7.05 11.20
C SER A 459 7.09 8.20 10.32
N ALA A 460 6.67 9.45 10.56
CA ALA A 460 7.22 10.60 9.84
C ALA A 460 8.71 10.79 10.08
N CYS A 461 9.22 10.32 11.23
CA CYS A 461 10.64 10.36 11.55
C CYS A 461 11.44 9.24 10.87
N GLY A 462 10.81 8.39 10.05
CA GLY A 462 11.41 7.21 9.42
C GLY A 462 10.88 5.90 10.00
N ILE A 463 11.33 4.79 9.41
CA ILE A 463 11.09 3.45 9.95
C ILE A 463 12.13 3.21 11.03
N SER A 464 11.70 2.72 12.19
CA SER A 464 12.57 2.49 13.35
C SER A 464 13.79 1.61 13.08
N GLU A 465 13.76 0.79 12.03
CA GLU A 465 14.85 -0.02 11.50
C GLU A 465 16.09 0.81 11.11
N ASN A 466 15.90 2.07 10.72
CA ASN A 466 16.98 2.96 10.27
C ASN A 466 17.31 4.07 11.28
N LEU A 467 16.66 4.06 12.45
CA LEU A 467 16.81 5.12 13.44
C LEU A 467 17.69 4.63 14.61
N ILE A 468 18.95 5.06 14.59
CA ILE A 468 19.92 4.78 15.64
C ILE A 468 19.89 5.92 16.66
N GLY A 469 19.44 5.63 17.89
CA GLY A 469 19.44 6.58 19.01
C GLY A 469 18.10 7.27 19.28
N PRO A 470 18.08 8.26 20.19
CA PRO A 470 16.86 8.95 20.56
C PRO A 470 16.34 9.84 19.42
N VAL A 471 15.04 9.80 19.16
CA VAL A 471 14.32 10.65 18.21
C VAL A 471 13.72 11.82 18.99
N PRO A 472 14.37 13.00 19.01
CA PRO A 472 13.86 14.16 19.72
C PRO A 472 12.57 14.70 19.09
N GLU A 473 11.78 15.40 19.89
CA GLU A 473 10.50 15.96 19.45
C GLU A 473 10.69 17.12 18.46
N ASP A 474 11.44 18.16 18.81
CA ASP A 474 11.57 19.38 17.98
C ASP A 474 12.62 19.28 16.86
N VAL A 475 12.76 18.11 16.26
CA VAL A 475 13.63 17.91 15.09
C VAL A 475 12.79 17.59 13.87
N ARG A 476 13.02 18.37 12.81
CA ARG A 476 12.47 18.12 11.49
C ARG A 476 13.00 16.78 10.94
N PRO A 477 12.12 15.91 10.41
CA PRO A 477 12.56 14.72 9.67
C PRO A 477 13.45 15.08 8.47
N ARG A 478 14.60 14.41 8.31
CA ARG A 478 15.55 14.67 7.20
C ARG A 478 15.64 13.48 6.24
N PRO A 479 15.60 13.69 4.90
CA PRO A 479 15.56 12.59 3.92
C PRO A 479 16.83 11.72 3.94
N GLU A 480 18.00 12.37 4.02
CA GLU A 480 19.33 11.76 3.94
C GLU A 480 19.61 10.79 5.09
N SER A 481 18.95 10.99 6.24
CA SER A 481 19.14 10.18 7.44
C SER A 481 18.14 9.02 7.59
N GLN A 482 17.15 8.87 6.69
CA GLN A 482 15.93 8.10 6.99
C GLN A 482 15.54 7.01 5.97
N ASN A 483 16.34 6.77 4.90
CA ASN A 483 16.03 5.77 3.85
C ASN A 483 14.56 5.83 3.36
N VAL A 484 13.99 7.03 3.26
CA VAL A 484 12.56 7.26 2.98
C VAL A 484 12.13 6.64 1.65
N ALA A 485 13.02 6.61 0.66
CA ALA A 485 12.77 5.97 -0.64
C ALA A 485 12.44 4.47 -0.53
N GLN A 486 13.01 3.77 0.45
CA GLN A 486 12.80 2.34 0.69
C GLN A 486 11.64 2.07 1.66
N SER A 487 11.05 3.12 2.23
CA SER A 487 9.96 3.00 3.19
C SER A 487 8.62 2.75 2.51
N ILE A 488 7.65 2.25 3.27
CA ILE A 488 6.27 2.07 2.80
C ILE A 488 5.59 3.42 2.49
N GLY A 489 4.60 3.40 1.60
CA GLY A 489 3.94 4.63 1.10
C GLY A 489 3.30 5.50 2.17
N TYR A 490 2.77 4.89 3.25
CA TYR A 490 2.24 5.64 4.39
C TYR A 490 3.34 6.48 5.08
N THR A 491 4.48 5.86 5.40
CA THR A 491 5.65 6.53 6.00
C THR A 491 6.13 7.67 5.12
N GLN A 492 6.28 7.44 3.82
CA GLN A 492 6.64 8.47 2.83
C GLN A 492 5.67 9.66 2.89
N SER A 493 4.36 9.39 2.93
CA SER A 493 3.34 10.45 3.01
C SER A 493 3.38 11.28 4.28
N LYS A 494 3.66 10.65 5.43
CA LYS A 494 3.79 11.35 6.72
C LYS A 494 5.09 12.13 6.81
N PHE A 495 6.18 11.60 6.27
CA PHE A 495 7.44 12.32 6.12
C PHE A 495 7.29 13.61 5.29
N VAL A 496 6.67 13.51 4.11
CA VAL A 496 6.43 14.68 3.24
C VAL A 496 5.51 15.68 3.91
N ALA A 497 4.38 15.22 4.48
CA ALA A 497 3.43 16.10 5.12
C ALA A 497 4.03 16.83 6.32
N GLU A 498 4.85 16.15 7.14
CA GLU A 498 5.49 16.82 8.27
C GLU A 498 6.60 17.79 7.83
N SER A 499 7.33 17.48 6.76
CA SER A 499 8.28 18.42 6.16
C SER A 499 7.59 19.72 5.73
N ILE A 500 6.42 19.61 5.11
CA ILE A 500 5.54 20.74 4.76
C ILE A 500 5.09 21.52 6.01
N VAL A 501 4.74 20.83 7.10
CA VAL A 501 4.35 21.50 8.35
C VAL A 501 5.52 22.27 8.96
N TRP A 502 6.72 21.68 8.99
CA TRP A 502 7.91 22.38 9.46
C TRP A 502 8.24 23.60 8.60
N ASP A 503 8.07 23.52 7.27
CA ASP A 503 8.21 24.68 6.38
C ASP A 503 7.21 25.78 6.77
N ALA A 504 5.96 25.42 7.05
CA ALA A 504 4.94 26.37 7.49
C ALA A 504 5.28 26.99 8.85
N ILE A 505 5.75 26.20 9.82
CA ILE A 505 6.18 26.68 11.14
C ILE A 505 7.33 27.69 10.99
N GLU A 506 8.37 27.36 10.22
CA GLU A 506 9.50 28.26 9.95
C GLU A 506 9.06 29.57 9.27
N ASN A 507 7.99 29.51 8.49
CA ASN A 507 7.38 30.67 7.84
C ASN A 507 6.43 31.47 8.74
N GLY A 508 6.22 31.07 9.99
CA GLY A 508 5.44 31.80 10.99
C GLY A 508 4.01 31.30 11.21
N PHE A 509 3.64 30.11 10.69
CA PHE A 509 2.35 29.50 11.03
C PHE A 509 2.37 28.91 12.45
N ALA A 510 1.29 29.12 13.19
CA ALA A 510 1.10 28.50 14.50
C ALA A 510 0.57 27.08 14.38
N ILE A 511 1.47 26.09 14.42
CA ILE A 511 1.11 24.68 14.28
C ILE A 511 1.74 23.87 15.43
N ALA A 512 0.97 22.98 16.04
CA ALA A 512 1.47 21.95 16.94
C ALA A 512 1.39 20.58 16.24
N ILE A 513 2.49 19.83 16.22
CA ILE A 513 2.59 18.53 15.55
C ILE A 513 2.44 17.41 16.57
N TYR A 514 1.48 16.50 16.35
CA TYR A 514 1.31 15.30 17.18
C TYR A 514 1.77 14.06 16.43
N ARG A 515 2.74 13.33 16.95
CA ARG A 515 3.29 12.09 16.39
C ARG A 515 2.87 10.91 17.26
N PRO A 516 1.64 10.39 17.13
CA PRO A 516 1.26 9.17 17.82
C PRO A 516 2.06 7.96 17.35
N SER A 517 2.40 7.07 18.30
CA SER A 517 2.80 5.70 18.00
C SER A 517 1.60 4.85 17.57
N LEU A 518 1.72 3.52 17.60
CA LEU A 518 0.59 2.65 17.34
C LEU A 518 -0.52 2.91 18.38
N VAL A 519 -1.68 3.38 17.92
CA VAL A 519 -2.83 3.64 18.79
C VAL A 519 -3.69 2.37 18.86
N THR A 520 -3.72 1.75 20.03
CA THR A 520 -4.48 0.53 20.31
C THR A 520 -5.86 0.85 20.90
N GLY A 521 -6.52 -0.12 21.54
CA GLY A 521 -7.86 0.07 22.09
C GLY A 521 -7.94 1.05 23.26
N HIS A 522 -9.16 1.40 23.65
CA HIS A 522 -9.43 2.21 24.84
C HIS A 522 -8.99 1.46 26.12
N SER A 523 -8.26 2.13 27.01
CA SER A 523 -7.57 1.49 28.15
C SER A 523 -8.48 0.78 29.16
N ARG A 524 -9.77 1.13 29.18
CA ARG A 524 -10.78 0.56 30.09
C ARG A 524 -11.72 -0.44 29.42
N THR A 525 -12.12 -0.19 28.18
CA THR A 525 -13.16 -0.97 27.50
C THR A 525 -12.60 -1.95 26.48
N GLY A 526 -11.34 -1.75 26.05
CA GLY A 526 -10.68 -2.55 25.03
C GLY A 526 -11.15 -2.27 23.59
N VAL A 527 -12.18 -1.43 23.42
CA VAL A 527 -12.73 -1.07 22.11
C VAL A 527 -11.61 -0.50 21.22
N CYS A 528 -11.42 -1.12 20.05
CA CYS A 528 -10.41 -0.72 19.09
C CYS A 528 -10.94 -0.79 17.66
N LYS A 529 -10.18 -0.23 16.71
CA LYS A 529 -10.44 -0.42 15.28
C LYS A 529 -10.14 -1.87 14.88
N LYS A 530 -11.17 -2.67 14.60
CA LYS A 530 -11.05 -4.11 14.28
C LYS A 530 -10.24 -4.37 13.01
N GLU A 531 -10.29 -3.45 12.05
CA GLU A 531 -9.63 -3.59 10.74
C GLU A 531 -8.14 -3.23 10.78
N ASP A 532 -7.65 -2.69 11.91
CA ASP A 532 -6.24 -2.36 12.06
C ASP A 532 -5.35 -3.61 12.01
N ILE A 533 -4.25 -3.52 11.24
CA ILE A 533 -3.40 -4.67 10.93
C ILE A 533 -2.81 -5.33 12.18
N ILE A 534 -2.48 -4.54 13.21
CA ILE A 534 -1.87 -5.07 14.43
C ILE A 534 -2.92 -5.71 15.33
N ASN A 535 -4.11 -5.11 15.46
CA ASN A 535 -5.21 -5.73 16.18
C ASN A 535 -5.59 -7.09 15.56
N ARG A 536 -5.58 -7.18 14.21
CA ARG A 536 -5.81 -8.44 13.49
C ARG A 536 -4.69 -9.45 13.69
N LEU A 537 -3.44 -9.01 13.65
CA LEU A 537 -2.30 -9.88 13.89
C LEU A 537 -2.36 -10.49 15.29
N LEU A 538 -2.54 -9.67 16.33
CA LEU A 538 -2.59 -10.14 17.72
C LEU A 538 -3.80 -11.06 17.96
N SER A 539 -4.98 -10.71 17.44
CA SER A 539 -6.17 -11.59 17.50
C SER A 539 -5.93 -12.93 16.79
N ASN A 540 -5.32 -12.93 15.60
CA ASN A 540 -5.00 -14.17 14.88
C ASN A 540 -3.95 -15.01 15.62
N CYS A 541 -2.95 -14.40 16.24
CA CYS A 541 -1.97 -15.14 17.05
C CYS A 541 -2.65 -15.87 18.22
N ILE A 542 -3.56 -15.18 18.93
CA ILE A 542 -4.37 -15.75 20.01
C ILE A 542 -5.22 -16.92 19.49
N ARG A 543 -5.93 -16.73 18.38
CA ARG A 543 -6.80 -17.76 17.77
C ARG A 543 -6.04 -18.98 17.25
N LEU A 544 -4.82 -18.79 16.75
CA LEU A 544 -3.98 -19.86 16.21
C LEU A 544 -3.19 -20.59 17.29
N GLY A 545 -3.11 -20.06 18.52
CA GLY A 545 -2.27 -20.61 19.58
C GLY A 545 -0.77 -20.50 19.28
N CYS A 546 -0.38 -19.62 18.36
CA CYS A 546 1.02 -19.43 17.97
C CYS A 546 1.26 -18.02 17.41
N TYR A 547 2.51 -17.58 17.46
CA TYR A 547 2.97 -16.30 16.92
C TYR A 547 4.31 -16.49 16.21
N PRO A 548 4.63 -15.65 15.19
CA PRO A 548 5.93 -15.70 14.53
C PRO A 548 7.04 -15.37 15.53
N HIS A 549 8.25 -15.90 15.34
CA HIS A 549 9.41 -15.55 16.16
C HIS A 549 9.55 -14.02 16.26
N PRO A 550 9.41 -13.45 17.48
CA PRO A 550 9.36 -12.01 17.62
C PRO A 550 10.75 -11.41 17.49
N PRO A 551 10.91 -10.29 16.77
CA PRO A 551 12.16 -9.56 16.78
C PRO A 551 12.37 -8.93 18.17
N GLN A 552 13.64 -8.69 18.54
CA GLN A 552 14.02 -8.00 19.79
C GLN A 552 13.82 -6.48 19.66
N GLN A 553 12.58 -6.08 19.38
CA GLN A 553 12.23 -4.72 18.99
C GLN A 553 11.28 -4.06 19.99
N ARG A 554 11.57 -2.80 20.34
CA ARG A 554 10.70 -1.92 21.13
C ARG A 554 9.34 -1.77 20.42
N PHE A 555 8.27 -2.19 21.07
CA PHE A 555 6.93 -2.11 20.53
C PHE A 555 6.22 -0.88 21.11
N HIS A 556 6.26 0.23 20.36
CA HIS A 556 5.64 1.49 20.77
C HIS A 556 4.14 1.49 20.49
N PHE A 557 3.33 1.28 21.51
CA PHE A 557 1.88 1.39 21.44
C PHE A 557 1.32 2.16 22.63
N ILE A 558 0.16 2.78 22.41
CA ILE A 558 -0.55 3.57 23.42
C ILE A 558 -2.07 3.41 23.29
N PRO A 559 -2.82 3.51 24.40
CA PRO A 559 -4.28 3.58 24.35
C PRO A 559 -4.79 4.82 23.62
N VAL A 560 -5.95 4.71 22.96
CA VAL A 560 -6.58 5.84 22.26
C VAL A 560 -6.99 6.97 23.19
N ASP A 561 -7.48 6.65 24.39
CA ASP A 561 -7.85 7.63 25.41
C ASP A 561 -6.65 8.44 25.90
N PHE A 562 -5.51 7.80 26.12
CA PHE A 562 -4.27 8.53 26.41
C PHE A 562 -3.89 9.48 25.28
N ALA A 563 -3.91 9.00 24.03
CA ALA A 563 -3.55 9.81 22.87
C ALA A 563 -4.45 11.05 22.76
N CYS A 564 -5.76 10.88 22.90
CA CYS A 564 -6.74 11.96 22.84
C CYS A 564 -6.57 12.95 24.00
N SER A 565 -6.47 12.46 25.24
CA SER A 565 -6.31 13.31 26.42
C SER A 565 -5.01 14.13 26.38
N ALA A 566 -3.90 13.53 25.91
CA ALA A 566 -2.66 14.25 25.71
C ALA A 566 -2.82 15.36 24.66
N VAL A 567 -3.39 15.06 23.48
CA VAL A 567 -3.65 16.06 22.42
C VAL A 567 -4.56 17.17 22.92
N SER A 568 -5.68 16.82 23.55
CA SER A 568 -6.66 17.76 24.09
C SER A 568 -6.00 18.72 25.07
N ARG A 569 -5.20 18.21 26.02
CA ARG A 569 -4.49 19.04 27.00
C ARG A 569 -3.40 19.90 26.37
N ILE A 570 -2.58 19.36 25.46
CA ILE A 570 -1.55 20.14 24.75
C ILE A 570 -2.20 21.28 23.95
N SER A 571 -3.34 21.01 23.31
CA SER A 571 -4.02 21.98 22.44
C SER A 571 -4.47 23.26 23.15
N LEU A 572 -4.73 23.18 24.45
CA LEU A 572 -5.13 24.31 25.28
C LEU A 572 -3.97 25.27 25.60
N ASN A 573 -2.73 24.87 25.35
CA ASN A 573 -1.56 25.70 25.64
C ASN A 573 -0.98 26.31 24.35
N ARG A 574 -1.00 27.64 24.28
CA ARG A 574 -0.42 28.41 23.17
C ARG A 574 1.08 28.20 22.99
N SER A 575 1.81 27.83 24.05
CA SER A 575 3.24 27.51 23.95
C SER A 575 3.52 26.17 23.24
N SER A 576 2.48 25.44 22.80
CA SER A 576 2.63 24.22 22.00
C SER A 576 2.90 24.51 20.52
N PHE A 577 2.58 25.71 20.03
CA PHE A 577 2.81 26.06 18.64
C PHE A 577 4.30 26.18 18.33
N GLY A 578 4.71 25.66 17.17
CA GLY A 578 6.11 25.55 16.78
C GLY A 578 6.82 24.31 17.32
N HIS A 579 6.12 23.48 18.10
CA HIS A 579 6.67 22.27 18.69
C HIS A 579 6.01 21.00 18.15
N ALA A 580 6.77 19.92 18.16
CA ALA A 580 6.25 18.58 17.96
C ALA A 580 6.17 17.82 19.29
N PHE A 581 5.32 16.79 19.31
CA PHE A 581 5.06 15.96 20.46
C PHE A 581 5.01 14.50 20.03
N ASN A 582 5.93 13.68 20.53
CA ASN A 582 5.93 12.24 20.33
C ASN A 582 4.91 11.64 21.31
N ILE A 583 3.69 11.41 20.83
CA ILE A 583 2.61 10.83 21.63
C ILE A 583 2.86 9.32 21.71
N THR A 584 3.76 8.94 22.60
CA THR A 584 4.20 7.56 22.86
C THR A 584 4.17 7.29 24.37
N GLN A 585 4.59 6.10 24.81
CA GLN A 585 4.84 5.83 26.23
C GLN A 585 5.81 6.91 26.79
N PRO A 586 5.40 7.75 27.75
CA PRO A 586 6.24 8.86 28.23
C PRO A 586 7.55 8.42 28.87
N ASP A 587 7.55 7.25 29.49
CA ASP A 587 8.71 6.64 30.12
C ASP A 587 9.30 5.57 29.18
N GLN A 588 10.35 5.96 28.44
CA GLN A 588 10.95 5.10 27.41
C GLN A 588 11.59 3.82 27.96
N ASP A 589 11.81 3.72 29.27
CA ASP A 589 12.29 2.50 29.93
C ASP A 589 11.16 1.50 30.20
N LYS A 590 9.90 1.95 30.13
CA LYS A 590 8.70 1.11 30.24
C LYS A 590 8.18 0.60 28.89
N VAL A 591 8.87 0.91 27.79
CA VAL A 591 8.53 0.37 26.48
C VAL A 591 9.00 -1.07 26.42
N ILE A 592 8.04 -1.99 26.25
CA ILE A 592 8.33 -3.43 26.14
C ILE A 592 8.56 -3.83 24.68
N THR A 593 9.12 -5.01 24.49
CA THR A 593 9.29 -5.65 23.19
C THR A 593 8.03 -6.39 22.74
N LEU A 594 7.94 -6.67 21.45
CA LEU A 594 6.85 -7.49 20.91
C LEU A 594 6.88 -8.94 21.45
N GLY A 595 8.08 -9.47 21.75
CA GLY A 595 8.21 -10.77 22.42
C GLY A 595 7.65 -10.76 23.85
N GLU A 596 7.88 -9.69 24.61
CA GLU A 596 7.28 -9.50 25.93
C GLU A 596 5.76 -9.35 25.85
N VAL A 597 5.22 -8.68 24.82
CA VAL A 597 3.76 -8.63 24.57
C VAL A 597 3.19 -10.03 24.48
N TYR A 598 3.79 -10.91 23.66
CA TYR A 598 3.32 -12.28 23.53
C TYR A 598 3.48 -13.09 24.83
N THR A 599 4.57 -12.88 25.56
CA THR A 599 4.80 -13.50 26.87
C THR A 599 3.70 -13.12 27.86
N ILE A 600 3.32 -11.85 27.91
CA ILE A 600 2.22 -11.37 28.75
C ILE A 600 0.88 -11.94 28.29
N LEU A 601 0.60 -11.93 26.99
CA LEU A 601 -0.65 -12.47 26.43
C LEU A 601 -0.80 -13.98 26.72
N ASN A 602 0.31 -14.72 26.74
CA ASN A 602 0.33 -16.14 27.09
C ASN A 602 -0.20 -16.41 28.52
N ASN A 603 0.00 -15.48 29.46
CA ASN A 603 -0.51 -15.60 30.83
C ASN A 603 -2.05 -15.52 30.91
N TYR A 604 -2.70 -14.95 29.88
CA TYR A 604 -4.16 -14.80 29.82
C TYR A 604 -4.81 -15.79 28.86
N SER A 605 -4.03 -16.46 28.01
CA SER A 605 -4.57 -17.38 27.01
C SER A 605 -4.85 -18.77 27.61
N PRO A 606 -6.03 -19.36 27.38
CA PRO A 606 -6.33 -20.71 27.85
C PRO A 606 -5.51 -21.76 27.09
N THR A 607 -5.07 -21.45 25.87
CA THR A 607 -4.17 -22.27 25.07
C THR A 607 -2.80 -21.60 25.03
N PRO A 608 -1.71 -22.30 25.38
CA PRO A 608 -0.38 -21.73 25.30
C PRO A 608 -0.06 -21.19 23.91
N LEU A 609 0.40 -19.94 23.84
CA LEU A 609 0.92 -19.30 22.64
C LEU A 609 2.35 -19.77 22.39
N VAL A 610 2.56 -20.47 21.29
CA VAL A 610 3.88 -21.02 20.93
C VAL A 610 4.54 -20.16 19.86
N SER A 611 5.79 -19.77 20.10
CA SER A 611 6.61 -19.09 19.09
C SER A 611 7.04 -20.07 18.00
N ILE A 612 6.85 -19.73 16.73
CA ILE A 612 7.20 -20.57 15.58
C ILE A 612 7.88 -19.74 14.47
N PRO A 613 8.64 -20.38 13.55
CA PRO A 613 9.23 -19.67 12.42
C PRO A 613 8.17 -18.93 11.59
N THR A 614 8.48 -17.71 11.14
CA THR A 614 7.57 -16.85 10.39
C THR A 614 6.94 -17.55 9.18
N ALA A 615 7.73 -18.32 8.43
CA ALA A 615 7.23 -19.11 7.30
C ALA A 615 6.18 -20.17 7.69
N GLU A 616 6.35 -20.83 8.84
CA GLU A 616 5.38 -21.80 9.36
C GLU A 616 4.14 -21.10 9.91
N PHE A 617 4.29 -19.94 10.57
CA PHE A 617 3.15 -19.11 10.99
C PHE A 617 2.28 -18.70 9.80
N ILE A 618 2.90 -18.20 8.73
CA ILE A 618 2.23 -17.84 7.47
C ILE A 618 1.47 -19.02 6.88
N LYS A 619 2.08 -20.21 6.87
CA LYS A 619 1.44 -21.43 6.38
C LYS A 619 0.22 -21.82 7.21
N ARG A 620 0.29 -21.69 8.55
CA ARG A 620 -0.87 -21.95 9.43
C ARG A 620 -1.98 -20.92 9.26
N LEU A 621 -1.60 -19.66 9.12
CA LEU A 621 -2.51 -18.54 8.86
C LEU A 621 -3.30 -18.72 7.57
N THR A 622 -2.69 -19.30 6.53
CA THR A 622 -3.29 -19.52 5.21
C THR A 622 -4.04 -20.85 5.06
N LYS A 623 -3.73 -21.87 5.88
CA LYS A 623 -4.26 -23.25 5.74
C LYS A 623 -5.61 -23.49 6.45
N LYS A 624 -5.95 -22.73 7.50
CA LYS A 624 -7.24 -22.91 8.22
C LYS A 624 -8.40 -22.35 7.37
N ARG A 625 -9.28 -23.23 6.88
CA ARG A 625 -10.55 -22.91 6.17
C ARG A 625 -11.62 -22.37 7.14
N ASP A 626 -11.31 -21.30 7.86
CA ASP A 626 -12.32 -20.58 8.64
C ASP A 626 -12.77 -19.36 7.82
N SER A 627 -14.06 -19.23 7.55
CA SER A 627 -14.63 -18.22 6.62
C SER A 627 -14.29 -16.78 7.01
N LEU A 628 -14.01 -16.53 8.30
CA LEU A 628 -13.62 -15.24 8.87
C LEU A 628 -12.14 -14.85 8.60
N ILE A 629 -11.29 -15.79 8.16
CA ILE A 629 -9.83 -15.60 8.07
C ILE A 629 -9.38 -15.18 6.65
N LYS A 630 -10.16 -15.48 5.61
CA LYS A 630 -9.70 -15.56 4.20
C LYS A 630 -9.09 -14.28 3.60
N VAL A 631 -9.70 -13.10 3.79
CA VAL A 631 -9.22 -11.86 3.13
C VAL A 631 -8.12 -11.17 3.96
N SER A 632 -8.09 -11.42 5.27
CA SER A 632 -7.09 -10.88 6.20
C SER A 632 -5.73 -11.56 6.12
N SER A 633 -5.77 -12.87 5.91
CA SER A 633 -4.64 -13.78 6.05
C SER A 633 -3.72 -13.75 4.85
N SER A 634 -4.25 -13.57 3.64
CA SER A 634 -3.47 -13.56 2.40
C SER A 634 -2.53 -12.36 2.30
N ILE A 635 -3.00 -11.15 2.64
CA ILE A 635 -2.19 -9.92 2.58
C ILE A 635 -1.17 -9.87 3.72
N LEU A 636 -1.57 -10.30 4.92
CA LEU A 636 -0.65 -10.42 6.04
C LEU A 636 0.41 -11.49 5.74
N ALA A 637 0.03 -12.61 5.13
CA ALA A 637 0.94 -13.67 4.67
C ALA A 637 1.92 -13.20 3.60
N GLU A 638 1.45 -12.53 2.54
CA GLU A 638 2.28 -12.03 1.44
C GLU A 638 3.35 -11.05 1.94
N ARG A 639 2.99 -10.20 2.90
CA ARG A 639 3.89 -9.15 3.41
C ARG A 639 4.81 -9.61 4.53
N LEU A 640 4.36 -10.53 5.39
CA LEU A 640 5.24 -11.26 6.32
C LEU A 640 6.29 -12.08 5.53
N ALA A 641 5.89 -12.70 4.40
CA ALA A 641 6.81 -13.46 3.56
C ALA A 641 7.85 -12.59 2.82
N GLY A 642 7.51 -11.34 2.54
CA GLY A 642 8.43 -10.38 1.92
C GLY A 642 9.31 -9.61 2.91
N HIS A 643 9.25 -9.91 4.21
CA HIS A 643 9.90 -9.15 5.29
C HIS A 643 9.55 -7.64 5.27
N ARG A 644 8.41 -7.28 4.69
CA ARG A 644 7.96 -5.87 4.53
C ARG A 644 7.04 -5.41 5.66
N ILE A 645 6.73 -6.31 6.58
CA ILE A 645 6.15 -6.03 7.88
C ILE A 645 7.21 -6.53 8.88
N TRP A 646 7.45 -5.75 9.93
CA TRP A 646 8.56 -5.79 10.89
C TRP A 646 8.92 -7.17 11.52
N TRP A 647 9.75 -8.02 10.91
CA TRP A 647 10.00 -9.37 11.46
C TRP A 647 11.38 -10.01 11.25
N ASP A 648 12.45 -9.25 10.93
CA ASP A 648 13.80 -9.82 10.89
C ASP A 648 14.72 -9.29 12.01
N ASP A 649 15.85 -9.96 12.22
CA ASP A 649 16.78 -9.81 13.35
C ASP A 649 17.37 -8.40 13.47
N TRP A 650 16.81 -7.55 14.35
CA TRP A 650 17.29 -6.19 14.56
C TRP A 650 17.50 -5.90 16.05
N GLU A 651 18.72 -5.51 16.43
CA GLU A 651 19.10 -5.31 17.84
C GLU A 651 18.93 -3.86 18.36
N TYR A 652 18.56 -2.87 17.53
CA TYR A 652 18.53 -1.46 17.97
C TYR A 652 17.42 -0.63 17.29
N MET A 653 16.32 -0.37 18.00
CA MET A 653 15.26 0.58 17.57
C MET A 653 15.27 1.87 18.39
N ALA A 654 14.87 2.96 17.76
CA ALA A 654 14.74 4.29 18.36
C ALA A 654 13.93 4.33 19.67
N ALA A 655 14.48 5.05 20.64
CA ALA A 655 13.71 5.64 21.72
C ALA A 655 13.15 6.98 21.22
N TYR A 656 11.88 7.28 21.48
CA TYR A 656 11.30 8.57 21.13
C TYR A 656 11.43 9.50 22.34
N GLY A 657 12.09 10.64 22.18
CA GLY A 657 12.12 11.68 23.21
C GLY A 657 10.69 12.13 23.53
N THR A 658 10.42 12.45 24.78
CA THR A 658 9.08 12.83 25.27
C THR A 658 9.15 14.07 26.16
N GLU A 659 10.19 14.89 26.03
CA GLU A 659 10.46 16.04 26.86
C GLU A 659 9.34 17.09 26.81
N ASN A 660 8.88 17.47 25.61
CA ASN A 660 7.75 18.36 25.37
C ASN A 660 6.44 17.73 25.84
N LEU A 661 6.20 16.44 25.53
CA LEU A 661 5.02 15.73 26.01
C LEU A 661 4.94 15.76 27.54
N ARG A 662 6.02 15.37 28.22
CA ARG A 662 6.09 15.35 29.70
C ARG A 662 5.96 16.76 30.27
N ARG A 663 6.62 17.75 29.67
CA ARG A 663 6.51 19.16 30.09
C ARG A 663 5.06 19.65 30.01
N ALA A 664 4.36 19.37 28.92
CA ALA A 664 2.96 19.78 28.72
C ALA A 664 1.99 19.12 29.73
N MET A 665 2.37 17.97 30.29
CA MET A 665 1.57 17.20 31.24
C MET A 665 2.02 17.34 32.70
N THR A 666 2.96 18.25 33.01
CA THR A 666 3.50 18.42 34.38
C THR A 666 2.40 18.63 35.43
N ASP A 667 1.37 19.40 35.10
CA ASP A 667 0.25 19.70 36.01
C ASP A 667 -0.89 18.66 35.95
N HIS A 668 -0.77 17.63 35.11
CA HIS A 668 -1.78 16.59 34.86
C HIS A 668 -1.13 15.20 34.87
N PRO A 669 -0.58 14.76 36.02
CA PRO A 669 0.15 13.49 36.12
C PRO A 669 -0.75 12.26 35.88
N ASP A 670 -2.06 12.41 36.06
CA ASP A 670 -3.08 11.40 35.78
C ASP A 670 -3.14 11.02 34.30
N ILE A 671 -2.82 11.94 33.39
CA ILE A 671 -2.76 11.67 31.95
C ILE A 671 -1.48 10.87 31.61
N ILE A 672 -0.33 11.17 32.24
CA ILE A 672 0.93 10.44 32.03
C ILE A 672 0.90 9.03 32.63
N GLY A 673 0.09 8.83 33.68
CA GLY A 673 -0.09 7.57 34.42
C GLY A 673 -0.78 6.48 33.61
N LEU A 674 -0.18 6.09 32.47
CA LEU A 674 -0.62 4.97 31.66
C LEU A 674 -0.79 3.72 32.51
N LYS A 675 -1.92 3.04 32.30
CA LYS A 675 -2.17 1.73 32.90
C LYS A 675 -0.97 0.81 32.64
N PRO A 676 -0.48 0.06 33.64
CA PRO A 676 0.61 -0.90 33.44
C PRO A 676 0.33 -1.82 32.26
N VAL A 677 1.35 -2.06 31.44
CA VAL A 677 1.21 -2.82 30.18
C VAL A 677 0.52 -4.18 30.38
N PRO A 678 0.82 -4.98 31.42
CA PRO A 678 0.10 -6.24 31.65
C PRO A 678 -1.41 -6.08 31.85
N GLU A 679 -1.83 -5.09 32.64
CA GLU A 679 -3.25 -4.82 32.85
C GLU A 679 -3.94 -4.30 31.58
N LEU A 680 -3.22 -3.50 30.78
CA LEU A 680 -3.72 -3.02 29.51
C LEU A 680 -3.91 -4.16 28.50
N LEU A 681 -2.91 -5.06 28.38
CA LEU A 681 -2.99 -6.22 27.51
C LEU A 681 -4.09 -7.20 27.96
N LYS A 682 -4.37 -7.32 29.26
CA LYS A 682 -5.53 -8.08 29.77
C LYS A 682 -6.86 -7.52 29.25
N VAL A 683 -7.01 -6.20 29.23
CA VAL A 683 -8.22 -5.52 28.71
C VAL A 683 -8.36 -5.79 27.20
N TYR A 684 -7.27 -5.67 26.44
CA TYR A 684 -7.27 -5.93 25.00
C TYR A 684 -7.48 -7.40 24.65
N TYR A 685 -6.91 -8.32 25.43
CA TYR A 685 -7.09 -9.76 25.25
C TYR A 685 -8.58 -10.11 25.23
N ASN A 686 -9.37 -9.61 26.18
CA ASN A 686 -10.82 -9.84 26.25
C ASN A 686 -11.60 -9.31 25.03
N PHE A 687 -11.01 -8.38 24.26
CA PHE A 687 -11.57 -7.88 23.02
C PHE A 687 -11.09 -8.72 21.83
N TRP A 688 -9.78 -8.96 21.71
CA TRP A 688 -9.18 -9.73 20.62
C TRP A 688 -9.56 -11.21 20.61
N SER A 689 -9.96 -11.76 21.77
CA SER A 689 -10.41 -13.14 21.92
C SER A 689 -11.87 -13.36 21.56
N ARG A 690 -12.66 -12.30 21.30
CA ARG A 690 -14.07 -12.43 20.90
C ARG A 690 -14.15 -12.93 19.45
N VAL A 691 -15.11 -13.80 19.17
CA VAL A 691 -15.26 -14.49 17.88
C VAL A 691 -16.11 -13.68 16.88
N ASP A 692 -16.55 -12.48 17.24
CA ASP A 692 -17.55 -11.68 16.50
C ASP A 692 -17.05 -11.04 15.20
#